data_AF-A0A956IAP8-F1
#
_entry.id   AF-A0A956IAP8-F1
#
_cell.length_a   1.000
_cell.length_b   1.000
_cell.length_c   1.000
_cell.angle_alpha   90.00
_cell.angle_beta   90.00
_cell.angle_gamma   90.00
#
_symmetry.space_group_name_H-M   'P 1'
#
loop_
_entity.id
_entity.type
_entity.pdbx_description
1 polymer ?
#
loop_
_entity_poly.entity_id
_entity_poly.type
_entity_poly.pdbx_seq_one_letter_code
_entity_poly.pdbx_strand_id
1 'polypeptide(L)'
;HTIYGVWGRGPSDVYAVGSRAGSRDGFVWHYDGSAWTELTLPAETPKNARGNVPGFFKVWGDATRVWVVGGEGLLLERDGEGPFVARETGVETTLFTVHAEGDRVAAVGGASNGVLVEVTETVDDATPEACPLLQGVCLTRRGGFATGLDGTVYERRNDRWLELDHGQPLVVESLHAAWVDPTGTLYAVGGNVLTPALTNGAILTYGREIARYTRPAPEDAGMPDSEMPQIVCPEAQIDPVPEGSIARRWNEANLNAVRRAVPRPGVHARNLFHNAIAMYDAWAAFDATADGYVFTEKPTAADVDAARTEAISYASYRLLTHRYSFENGGPVSLACFDALMDRLGFDAENTTTTGDTPAAIGNRVGAAVVAAFVDDGSNEGENYRDQTGYEFVNPALVVDQPGTTLDDPLKWQPLNLAVAVTQNGIVTDAGVQGYIGANWGGVTPFALVREGTNPYFDAPGLLDDQELVDATVEMIRLSAILDPDEVQTIDLSPGVFGNNSLGADDGEGHGNNPVTGEPYASNVVPLGDYGRVIAEHWADGPSSETPPGHWNTLANRASDSPLMVRRLYGEGAEVDRLEWDVKLLFAVNGATHDGAIAAWEQKRFHNAARPISLVRWMAQNGQRSEPSGPSYHDHGLPLVPGLIEVITAETSAQGERHQHLAPYVGQIAIRSWRGEPGDRATEVGETAWIRGTEWIPYQRRTFVSPAFPGFVSGHSTFSRAAAETLTAFTGSPYFPGGFGEYVAPPRSYLVFERGPSVEVRLQWASYYDAADEAGTSRRWGGIHVWQDDYHGRRIGSQVGMRAAALARTYFDGTARD
;
A
#
# COMPACT_ATOMS: atom_id res chain seq x y z
N HIS A 1 -21.33 -19.46 -6.25
CA HIS A 1 -21.14 -19.84 -7.67
C HIS A 1 -20.80 -18.58 -8.42
N THR A 2 -19.78 -18.62 -9.27
CA THR A 2 -19.41 -17.50 -10.14
C THR A 2 -19.64 -17.93 -11.58
N ILE A 3 -20.44 -17.17 -12.33
CA ILE A 3 -20.69 -17.39 -13.75
C ILE A 3 -19.69 -16.53 -14.53
N TYR A 4 -18.88 -17.17 -15.37
CA TYR A 4 -17.84 -16.49 -16.15
C TYR A 4 -18.25 -16.29 -17.62
N GLY A 5 -19.04 -17.21 -18.17
CA GLY A 5 -19.45 -17.17 -19.57
C GLY A 5 -20.95 -17.43 -19.74
N VAL A 6 -21.56 -16.71 -20.68
CA VAL A 6 -22.94 -16.93 -21.11
C VAL A 6 -23.01 -16.86 -22.64
N TRP A 7 -23.79 -17.74 -23.24
CA TRP A 7 -24.13 -17.73 -24.67
C TRP A 7 -25.51 -18.33 -24.86
N GLY A 8 -26.27 -17.86 -25.85
CA GLY A 8 -27.55 -18.46 -26.17
C GLY A 8 -27.87 -18.40 -27.65
N ARG A 9 -28.54 -19.44 -28.14
CA ARG A 9 -29.09 -19.48 -29.51
C ARG A 9 -30.32 -18.59 -29.65
N GLY A 10 -31.03 -18.39 -28.55
CA GLY A 10 -32.22 -17.55 -28.45
C GLY A 10 -32.66 -17.35 -27.00
N PRO A 11 -33.77 -16.63 -26.76
CA PRO A 11 -34.24 -16.32 -25.40
C PRO A 11 -34.70 -17.55 -24.60
N SER A 12 -34.88 -18.69 -25.25
CA SER A 12 -35.29 -19.97 -24.65
C SER A 12 -34.24 -21.08 -24.80
N ASP A 13 -33.00 -20.73 -25.13
CA ASP A 13 -31.91 -21.69 -25.30
C ASP A 13 -30.60 -20.98 -24.94
N VAL A 14 -30.28 -20.97 -23.64
CA VAL A 14 -29.15 -20.22 -23.06
C VAL A 14 -28.29 -21.12 -22.21
N TYR A 15 -26.98 -21.03 -22.38
CA TYR A 15 -25.97 -21.74 -21.61
C TYR A 15 -25.20 -20.76 -20.75
N ALA A 16 -24.91 -21.16 -19.51
CA ALA A 16 -24.06 -20.42 -18.58
C ALA A 16 -23.00 -21.36 -17.99
N VAL A 17 -21.77 -20.89 -17.92
CA VAL A 17 -20.65 -21.68 -17.41
C VAL A 17 -19.89 -20.93 -16.34
N GLY A 18 -19.32 -21.68 -15.39
CA GLY A 18 -18.70 -21.07 -14.24
C GLY A 18 -18.01 -22.05 -13.32
N SER A 19 -17.78 -21.61 -12.08
CA SER A 19 -17.18 -22.42 -11.02
C SER A 19 -17.93 -22.27 -9.69
N ARG A 20 -17.99 -23.35 -8.91
CA ARG A 20 -18.59 -23.36 -7.57
C ARG A 20 -17.70 -22.61 -6.58
N ALA A 21 -18.33 -21.81 -5.72
CA ALA A 21 -17.61 -21.21 -4.60
C ALA A 21 -17.22 -22.33 -3.61
N GLY A 22 -15.97 -22.33 -3.13
CA GLY A 22 -15.44 -23.38 -2.26
C GLY A 22 -14.78 -24.53 -3.02
N SER A 23 -15.56 -25.46 -3.62
CA SER A 23 -15.01 -26.65 -4.29
C SER A 23 -14.26 -26.35 -5.59
N ARG A 24 -14.51 -25.17 -6.18
CA ARG A 24 -14.00 -24.74 -7.48
C ARG A 24 -14.39 -25.65 -8.67
N ASP A 25 -15.34 -26.57 -8.48
CA ASP A 25 -15.82 -27.42 -9.57
C ASP A 25 -16.49 -26.58 -10.68
N GLY A 26 -16.09 -26.84 -11.92
CA GLY A 26 -16.72 -26.31 -13.11
C GLY A 26 -18.16 -26.80 -13.25
N PHE A 27 -19.05 -25.93 -13.74
CA PHE A 27 -20.43 -26.30 -14.07
C PHE A 27 -20.84 -25.74 -15.44
N VAL A 28 -21.81 -26.42 -16.06
CA VAL A 28 -22.52 -25.96 -17.25
C VAL A 28 -24.02 -25.99 -16.95
N TRP A 29 -24.68 -24.85 -17.02
CA TRP A 29 -26.12 -24.70 -16.87
C TRP A 29 -26.78 -24.41 -18.21
N HIS A 30 -27.98 -24.94 -18.43
CA HIS A 30 -28.80 -24.75 -19.62
C HIS A 30 -30.20 -24.29 -19.24
N TYR A 31 -30.66 -23.23 -19.89
CA TYR A 31 -31.99 -22.66 -19.81
C TYR A 31 -32.78 -23.02 -21.07
N ASP A 32 -33.86 -23.76 -20.89
CA ASP A 32 -34.72 -24.25 -21.97
C ASP A 32 -35.91 -23.34 -22.31
N GLY A 33 -35.92 -22.11 -21.75
CA GLY A 33 -37.05 -21.19 -21.85
C GLY A 33 -38.02 -21.27 -20.68
N SER A 34 -37.87 -22.26 -19.78
CA SER A 34 -38.70 -22.43 -18.60
C SER A 34 -37.89 -22.54 -17.30
N ALA A 35 -36.77 -23.26 -17.31
CA ALA A 35 -35.97 -23.49 -16.11
C ALA A 35 -34.48 -23.64 -16.44
N TRP A 36 -33.63 -23.32 -15.46
CA TRP A 36 -32.21 -23.63 -15.50
C TRP A 36 -31.97 -25.04 -14.97
N THR A 37 -31.23 -25.84 -15.73
CA THR A 37 -30.78 -27.18 -15.34
C THR A 37 -29.27 -27.27 -15.46
N GLU A 38 -28.63 -27.95 -14.52
CA GLU A 38 -27.22 -28.27 -14.64
C GLU A 38 -27.03 -29.50 -15.53
N LEU A 39 -26.20 -29.36 -16.56
CA LEU A 39 -25.89 -30.44 -17.49
C LEU A 39 -24.83 -31.36 -16.89
N THR A 40 -25.01 -32.66 -17.10
CA THR A 40 -24.04 -33.67 -16.65
C THR A 40 -22.79 -33.60 -17.52
N LEU A 41 -21.64 -33.45 -16.87
CA LEU A 41 -20.33 -33.48 -17.53
C LEU A 41 -19.88 -34.92 -17.79
N PRO A 42 -19.08 -35.17 -18.83
CA PRO A 42 -18.54 -36.49 -19.14
C PRO A 42 -17.70 -37.03 -17.98
N ALA A 43 -17.75 -38.34 -17.73
CA ALA A 43 -17.00 -38.95 -16.62
C ALA A 43 -15.49 -38.83 -16.82
N GLU A 44 -15.06 -38.78 -18.08
CA GLU A 44 -13.70 -38.61 -18.57
C GLU A 44 -13.22 -37.15 -18.58
N THR A 45 -14.05 -36.18 -18.13
CA THR A 45 -13.63 -34.78 -18.04
C THR A 45 -12.37 -34.68 -17.18
N PRO A 46 -11.28 -34.09 -17.69
CA PRO A 46 -10.06 -33.91 -16.93
C PRO A 46 -10.31 -33.21 -15.59
N LYS A 47 -9.65 -33.72 -14.57
CA LYS A 47 -9.72 -33.20 -13.20
C LYS A 47 -8.35 -32.69 -12.82
N ASN A 48 -8.34 -31.62 -12.04
CA ASN A 48 -7.11 -31.09 -11.48
C ASN A 48 -6.50 -32.04 -10.45
N ALA A 49 -5.32 -31.70 -9.94
CA ALA A 49 -4.60 -32.48 -8.93
C ALA A 49 -5.42 -32.74 -7.63
N ARG A 50 -6.51 -32.00 -7.42
CA ARG A 50 -7.42 -32.15 -6.26
C ARG A 50 -8.65 -33.01 -6.57
N GLY A 51 -8.78 -33.53 -7.79
CA GLY A 51 -9.92 -34.34 -8.23
C GLY A 51 -11.16 -33.53 -8.60
N ASN A 52 -11.05 -32.20 -8.68
CA ASN A 52 -12.14 -31.31 -9.09
C ASN A 52 -12.08 -31.06 -10.59
N VAL A 53 -13.24 -30.76 -11.20
CA VAL A 53 -13.26 -30.26 -12.58
C VAL A 53 -12.87 -28.79 -12.56
N PRO A 54 -11.81 -28.34 -13.28
CA PRO A 54 -11.47 -26.93 -13.38
C PRO A 54 -12.66 -26.03 -13.78
N GLY A 55 -12.63 -24.77 -13.36
CA GLY A 55 -13.67 -23.80 -13.70
C GLY A 55 -13.74 -23.52 -15.21
N PHE A 56 -14.94 -23.33 -15.73
CA PHE A 56 -15.18 -22.98 -17.13
C PHE A 56 -15.32 -21.47 -17.30
N PHE A 57 -14.68 -20.90 -18.32
CA PHE A 57 -14.59 -19.46 -18.54
C PHE A 57 -15.48 -18.97 -19.69
N LYS A 58 -15.69 -19.79 -20.72
CA LYS A 58 -16.48 -19.40 -21.89
C LYS A 58 -17.31 -20.54 -22.43
N VAL A 59 -18.50 -20.18 -22.91
CA VAL A 59 -19.37 -21.02 -23.71
C VAL A 59 -19.72 -20.29 -24.99
N TRP A 60 -19.76 -21.01 -26.10
CA TRP A 60 -20.15 -20.52 -27.41
C TRP A 60 -20.80 -21.64 -28.19
N GLY A 61 -21.74 -21.35 -29.08
CA GLY A 61 -22.36 -22.37 -29.92
C GLY A 61 -22.85 -21.86 -31.28
N ASP A 62 -23.30 -22.80 -32.10
CA ASP A 62 -23.98 -22.56 -33.36
C ASP A 62 -25.40 -23.18 -33.38
N ALA A 63 -25.95 -23.43 -34.56
CA ALA A 63 -27.28 -24.00 -34.73
C ALA A 63 -27.43 -25.42 -34.15
N THR A 64 -26.35 -26.19 -34.00
CA THR A 64 -26.40 -27.55 -33.45
C THR A 64 -25.34 -27.82 -32.39
N ARG A 65 -24.17 -27.19 -32.46
CA ARG A 65 -23.04 -27.48 -31.56
C ARG A 65 -22.87 -26.43 -30.46
N VAL A 66 -22.37 -26.87 -29.31
CA VAL A 66 -21.98 -26.01 -28.18
C VAL A 66 -20.59 -26.40 -27.71
N TRP A 67 -19.75 -25.40 -27.49
CA TRP A 67 -18.37 -25.50 -27.08
C TRP A 67 -18.16 -24.80 -25.74
N VAL A 68 -17.39 -25.42 -24.85
CA VAL A 68 -17.05 -24.86 -23.53
C VAL A 68 -15.55 -24.97 -23.32
N VAL A 69 -14.92 -23.90 -22.81
CA VAL A 69 -13.50 -23.91 -22.42
C VAL A 69 -13.28 -23.48 -20.97
N GLY A 70 -12.19 -23.94 -20.39
CA GLY A 70 -11.90 -23.75 -18.97
C GLY A 70 -10.42 -23.78 -18.59
N GLY A 71 -10.18 -23.83 -17.28
CA GLY A 71 -8.84 -24.06 -16.71
C GLY A 71 -8.24 -25.38 -17.15
N GLU A 72 -6.91 -25.49 -17.10
CA GLU A 72 -6.15 -26.70 -17.45
C GLU A 72 -6.49 -27.26 -18.84
N GLY A 73 -6.63 -26.35 -19.82
CA GLY A 73 -6.84 -26.68 -21.22
C GLY A 73 -8.17 -27.35 -21.53
N LEU A 74 -9.14 -27.34 -20.60
CA LEU A 74 -10.42 -27.99 -20.81
C LEU A 74 -11.12 -27.44 -22.05
N LEU A 75 -11.56 -28.37 -22.91
CA LEU A 75 -12.37 -28.11 -24.10
C LEU A 75 -13.45 -29.19 -24.19
N LEU A 76 -14.72 -28.80 -24.12
CA LEU A 76 -15.87 -29.69 -24.26
C LEU A 76 -16.68 -29.33 -25.50
N GLU A 77 -17.21 -30.34 -26.18
CA GLU A 77 -18.09 -30.22 -27.33
C GLU A 77 -19.42 -30.95 -27.05
N ARG A 78 -20.54 -30.36 -27.45
CA ARG A 78 -21.86 -30.99 -27.45
C ARG A 78 -22.49 -30.81 -28.82
N ASP A 79 -23.04 -31.88 -29.39
CA ASP A 79 -23.83 -31.82 -30.63
C ASP A 79 -25.31 -32.10 -30.33
N GLY A 80 -26.16 -31.18 -30.76
CA GLY A 80 -27.59 -31.15 -30.47
C GLY A 80 -27.87 -31.24 -28.97
N GLU A 81 -28.81 -32.11 -28.61
CA GLU A 81 -29.15 -32.41 -27.22
C GLU A 81 -28.33 -33.55 -26.60
N GLY A 82 -27.31 -34.06 -27.31
CA GLY A 82 -26.45 -35.15 -26.84
C GLY A 82 -25.63 -34.78 -25.60
N PRO A 83 -24.87 -35.72 -25.01
CA PRO A 83 -23.93 -35.39 -23.93
C PRO A 83 -22.78 -34.52 -24.46
N PHE A 84 -22.11 -33.81 -23.55
CA PHE A 84 -20.80 -33.25 -23.86
C PHE A 84 -19.79 -34.37 -24.13
N VAL A 85 -18.72 -34.05 -24.82
CA VAL A 85 -17.55 -34.91 -25.07
C VAL A 85 -16.31 -34.05 -24.84
N ALA A 86 -15.35 -34.55 -24.07
CA ALA A 86 -14.09 -33.85 -23.84
C ALA A 86 -13.15 -34.04 -25.04
N ARG A 87 -12.52 -32.95 -25.50
CA ARG A 87 -11.48 -32.96 -26.52
C ARG A 87 -10.14 -32.76 -25.84
N GLU A 88 -9.19 -33.66 -26.09
CA GLU A 88 -7.83 -33.55 -25.54
C GLU A 88 -7.06 -32.45 -26.27
N THR A 89 -6.62 -31.44 -25.54
CA THR A 89 -5.97 -30.25 -26.12
C THR A 89 -4.44 -30.27 -25.99
N GLY A 90 -3.90 -31.03 -25.02
CA GLY A 90 -2.48 -30.96 -24.65
C GLY A 90 -2.08 -29.65 -23.95
N VAL A 91 -3.05 -28.79 -23.63
CA VAL A 91 -2.81 -27.48 -22.99
C VAL A 91 -2.92 -27.62 -21.48
N GLU A 92 -1.90 -27.18 -20.74
CA GLU A 92 -1.90 -27.24 -19.26
C GLU A 92 -2.40 -25.94 -18.60
N THR A 93 -2.56 -24.87 -19.39
CA THR A 93 -2.97 -23.54 -18.93
C THR A 93 -4.44 -23.24 -19.24
N THR A 94 -4.97 -22.09 -18.80
CA THR A 94 -6.39 -21.77 -19.00
C THR A 94 -6.69 -21.42 -20.45
N LEU A 95 -7.77 -21.97 -21.00
CA LEU A 95 -8.39 -21.48 -22.24
C LEU A 95 -9.51 -20.50 -21.90
N PHE A 96 -9.35 -19.24 -22.33
CA PHE A 96 -10.23 -18.12 -21.96
C PHE A 96 -11.42 -17.94 -22.90
N THR A 97 -11.26 -18.19 -24.20
CA THR A 97 -12.33 -18.02 -25.20
C THR A 97 -12.30 -19.12 -26.25
N VAL A 98 -13.48 -19.47 -26.77
CA VAL A 98 -13.69 -20.37 -27.90
C VAL A 98 -14.69 -19.77 -28.88
N HIS A 99 -14.50 -20.00 -30.18
CA HIS A 99 -15.42 -19.59 -31.24
C HIS A 99 -15.35 -20.59 -32.40
N ALA A 100 -16.48 -20.86 -33.06
CA ALA A 100 -16.51 -21.66 -34.29
C ALA A 100 -17.11 -20.90 -35.48
N GLU A 101 -16.76 -21.31 -36.70
CA GLU A 101 -17.42 -20.89 -37.94
C GLU A 101 -17.38 -22.05 -38.95
N GLY A 102 -18.56 -22.59 -39.28
CA GLY A 102 -18.63 -23.86 -40.01
C GLY A 102 -17.94 -24.96 -39.19
N ASP A 103 -17.12 -25.79 -39.83
CA ASP A 103 -16.43 -26.90 -39.15
C ASP A 103 -15.10 -26.51 -38.49
N ARG A 104 -14.79 -25.22 -38.44
CA ARG A 104 -13.57 -24.72 -37.79
C ARG A 104 -13.89 -24.17 -36.42
N VAL A 105 -13.11 -24.57 -35.43
CA VAL A 105 -13.17 -24.04 -34.07
C VAL A 105 -11.79 -23.55 -33.69
N ALA A 106 -11.71 -22.43 -32.99
CA ALA A 106 -10.48 -21.95 -32.38
C ALA A 106 -10.72 -21.65 -30.91
N ALA A 107 -9.77 -22.02 -30.07
CA ALA A 107 -9.74 -21.66 -28.65
C ALA A 107 -8.41 -20.99 -28.32
N VAL A 108 -8.46 -19.95 -27.48
CA VAL A 108 -7.29 -19.18 -27.07
C VAL A 108 -7.18 -19.10 -25.56
N GLY A 109 -5.96 -18.97 -25.08
CA GLY A 109 -5.67 -18.91 -23.67
C GLY A 109 -4.20 -18.65 -23.37
N GLY A 110 -3.77 -19.19 -22.24
CA GLY A 110 -2.38 -19.17 -21.82
C GLY A 110 -2.16 -18.67 -20.39
N ALA A 111 -0.89 -18.39 -20.10
CA ALA A 111 -0.42 -17.73 -18.89
C ALA A 111 0.42 -16.51 -19.30
N SER A 112 1.70 -16.44 -18.96
CA SER A 112 2.60 -15.41 -19.52
C SER A 112 2.84 -15.58 -21.02
N ASN A 113 2.76 -16.83 -21.52
CA ASN A 113 2.76 -17.16 -22.94
C ASN A 113 1.33 -17.50 -23.39
N GLY A 114 0.97 -17.09 -24.60
CA GLY A 114 -0.30 -17.40 -25.22
C GLY A 114 -0.37 -18.83 -25.73
N VAL A 115 -1.61 -19.29 -25.88
CA VAL A 115 -1.97 -20.56 -26.52
C VAL A 115 -3.09 -20.29 -27.50
N LEU A 116 -2.99 -20.88 -28.69
CA LEU A 116 -4.05 -20.91 -29.70
C LEU A 116 -4.12 -22.32 -30.28
N VAL A 117 -5.28 -22.96 -30.13
CA VAL A 117 -5.53 -24.28 -30.72
C VAL A 117 -6.66 -24.20 -31.74
N GLU A 118 -6.53 -24.96 -32.83
CA GLU A 118 -7.61 -25.17 -33.81
C GLU A 118 -8.15 -26.58 -33.70
N VAL A 119 -9.48 -26.72 -33.76
CA VAL A 119 -10.16 -28.02 -33.68
C VAL A 119 -10.74 -28.35 -35.05
N THR A 120 -10.35 -29.53 -35.54
CA THR A 120 -10.96 -30.22 -36.69
C THR A 120 -11.38 -31.63 -36.26
N GLU A 121 -10.84 -32.69 -36.86
CA GLU A 121 -10.92 -34.05 -36.31
C GLU A 121 -9.99 -34.20 -35.09
N THR A 122 -8.88 -33.46 -35.07
CA THR A 122 -7.90 -33.36 -33.98
C THR A 122 -7.83 -31.94 -33.44
N VAL A 123 -7.25 -31.78 -32.25
CA VAL A 123 -6.87 -30.47 -31.72
C VAL A 123 -5.41 -30.23 -32.09
N ASP A 124 -5.16 -29.23 -32.93
CA ASP A 124 -3.83 -28.88 -33.41
C ASP A 124 -3.37 -27.58 -32.75
N ASP A 125 -2.13 -27.55 -32.26
CA ASP A 125 -1.49 -26.31 -31.79
C ASP A 125 -1.20 -25.40 -32.98
N ALA A 126 -1.85 -24.24 -32.98
CA ALA A 126 -1.71 -23.20 -34.00
C ALA A 126 -1.16 -21.91 -33.39
N THR A 127 -0.51 -22.00 -32.23
CA THR A 127 0.07 -20.87 -31.49
C THR A 127 1.21 -20.25 -32.31
N PRO A 128 1.15 -18.93 -32.60
CA PRO A 128 2.26 -18.21 -33.20
C PRO A 128 3.53 -18.28 -32.33
N GLU A 129 4.70 -18.19 -32.95
CA GLU A 129 5.97 -18.09 -32.21
C GLU A 129 5.98 -16.82 -31.35
N ALA A 130 6.45 -16.93 -30.09
CA ALA A 130 6.49 -15.83 -29.12
C ALA A 130 5.12 -15.15 -28.88
N CYS A 131 4.03 -15.90 -29.01
CA CYS A 131 2.68 -15.38 -28.78
C CYS A 131 2.48 -14.97 -27.30
N PRO A 132 2.08 -13.71 -27.01
CA PRO A 132 1.71 -13.30 -25.67
C PRO A 132 0.33 -13.86 -25.30
N LEU A 133 -0.07 -13.73 -24.02
CA LEU A 133 -1.38 -14.21 -23.56
C LEU A 133 -2.52 -13.80 -24.50
N LEU A 134 -3.31 -14.77 -24.96
CA LEU A 134 -4.49 -14.52 -25.77
C LEU A 134 -5.77 -14.75 -24.96
N GLN A 135 -6.75 -13.89 -25.16
CA GLN A 135 -7.99 -13.89 -24.36
C GLN A 135 -9.25 -13.77 -25.22
N GLY A 136 -9.18 -13.12 -26.38
CA GLY A 136 -10.27 -13.04 -27.35
C GLY A 136 -9.98 -13.86 -28.60
N VAL A 137 -11.00 -14.55 -29.15
CA VAL A 137 -10.92 -15.15 -30.49
C VAL A 137 -12.29 -15.09 -31.17
N CYS A 138 -12.30 -14.82 -32.47
CA CYS A 138 -13.50 -14.83 -33.31
C CYS A 138 -13.15 -15.31 -34.73
N LEU A 139 -13.88 -16.30 -35.23
CA LEU A 139 -13.68 -16.83 -36.58
C LEU A 139 -14.69 -16.23 -37.59
N THR A 140 -14.33 -16.28 -38.87
CA THR A 140 -15.19 -15.90 -40.00
C THR A 140 -15.03 -16.89 -41.16
N ARG A 141 -15.92 -16.84 -42.16
CA ARG A 141 -15.80 -17.73 -43.34
C ARG A 141 -14.46 -17.62 -44.05
N ARG A 142 -13.81 -16.46 -43.97
CA ARG A 142 -12.56 -16.16 -44.70
C ARG A 142 -11.30 -16.23 -43.83
N GLY A 143 -11.41 -16.40 -42.52
CA GLY A 143 -10.28 -16.32 -41.58
C GLY A 143 -10.76 -16.16 -40.14
N GLY A 144 -10.14 -15.24 -39.40
CA GLY A 144 -10.48 -14.98 -38.00
C GLY A 144 -9.48 -14.03 -37.34
N PHE A 145 -9.77 -13.65 -36.11
CA PHE A 145 -8.91 -12.79 -35.30
C PHE A 145 -8.77 -13.36 -33.88
N ALA A 146 -7.58 -13.19 -33.30
CA ALA A 146 -7.30 -13.45 -31.90
C ALA A 146 -6.68 -12.21 -31.27
N THR A 147 -7.00 -11.93 -30.01
CA THR A 147 -6.60 -10.71 -29.31
C THR A 147 -6.14 -11.00 -27.90
N GLY A 148 -5.24 -10.18 -27.36
CA GLY A 148 -4.58 -10.50 -26.11
C GLY A 148 -3.88 -9.34 -25.42
N LEU A 149 -2.89 -9.72 -24.60
CA LEU A 149 -2.05 -8.83 -23.81
C LEU A 149 -1.41 -7.73 -24.67
N ASP A 150 -1.18 -6.56 -24.07
CA ASP A 150 -0.58 -5.37 -24.69
C ASP A 150 -1.31 -4.90 -25.97
N GLY A 151 -2.58 -5.28 -26.09
CA GLY A 151 -3.41 -4.97 -27.24
C GLY A 151 -3.04 -5.74 -28.51
N THR A 152 -2.28 -6.84 -28.41
CA THR A 152 -1.91 -7.65 -29.58
C THR A 152 -3.15 -8.16 -30.32
N VAL A 153 -3.06 -8.15 -31.65
CA VAL A 153 -4.06 -8.71 -32.57
C VAL A 153 -3.37 -9.65 -33.55
N TYR A 154 -3.89 -10.86 -33.69
CA TYR A 154 -3.51 -11.81 -34.74
C TYR A 154 -4.64 -11.95 -35.74
N GLU A 155 -4.30 -12.07 -37.02
CA GLU A 155 -5.24 -12.40 -38.09
C GLU A 155 -4.92 -13.76 -38.69
N ARG A 156 -5.96 -14.57 -38.88
CA ARG A 156 -5.85 -15.85 -39.57
C ARG A 156 -5.90 -15.67 -41.08
N ARG A 157 -4.78 -15.89 -41.77
CA ARG A 157 -4.65 -15.83 -43.24
C ARG A 157 -3.94 -17.08 -43.76
N ASN A 158 -4.48 -17.71 -44.81
CA ASN A 158 -3.87 -18.87 -45.49
C ASN A 158 -3.43 -19.99 -44.51
N ASP A 159 -4.33 -20.36 -43.60
CA ASP A 159 -4.09 -21.42 -42.59
C ASP A 159 -2.95 -21.16 -41.62
N ARG A 160 -2.66 -19.87 -41.36
CA ARG A 160 -1.73 -19.43 -40.33
C ARG A 160 -2.28 -18.22 -39.58
N TRP A 161 -1.87 -18.08 -38.32
CA TRP A 161 -2.09 -16.90 -37.51
C TRP A 161 -0.88 -15.99 -37.61
N LEU A 162 -1.10 -14.77 -38.08
CA LEU A 162 -0.06 -13.76 -38.29
C LEU A 162 -0.38 -12.54 -37.47
N GLU A 163 0.61 -11.99 -36.77
CA GLU A 163 0.43 -10.77 -36.01
C GLU A 163 0.05 -9.62 -36.95
N LEU A 164 -0.94 -8.84 -36.53
CA LEU A 164 -1.45 -7.69 -37.24
C LEU A 164 -1.02 -6.42 -36.50
N ASP A 165 -0.04 -5.71 -37.07
CA ASP A 165 0.29 -4.35 -36.61
C ASP A 165 -0.87 -3.41 -36.96
N HIS A 166 -1.59 -2.97 -35.93
CA HIS A 166 -2.73 -2.06 -36.05
C HIS A 166 -2.31 -0.58 -35.99
N GLY A 167 -1.03 -0.27 -35.73
CA GLY A 167 -0.48 1.10 -35.77
C GLY A 167 -1.11 2.10 -34.80
N GLN A 168 -1.79 1.61 -33.75
CA GLN A 168 -2.42 2.46 -32.73
C GLN A 168 -1.59 2.41 -31.44
N PRO A 169 -1.25 3.56 -30.82
CA PRO A 169 -0.63 3.58 -29.51
C PRO A 169 -1.68 3.25 -28.44
N LEU A 170 -2.00 1.97 -28.29
CA LEU A 170 -2.92 1.50 -27.27
C LEU A 170 -2.19 1.38 -25.94
N VAL A 171 -2.70 2.05 -24.91
CA VAL A 171 -2.22 1.93 -23.53
C VAL A 171 -3.25 1.11 -22.74
N VAL A 172 -3.31 -0.18 -23.07
CA VAL A 172 -4.21 -1.15 -22.43
C VAL A 172 -3.43 -2.39 -22.05
N GLU A 173 -3.75 -2.97 -20.89
CA GLU A 173 -3.18 -4.27 -20.49
C GLU A 173 -3.58 -5.40 -21.46
N SER A 174 -4.84 -5.42 -21.92
CA SER A 174 -5.31 -6.48 -22.82
C SER A 174 -6.55 -6.11 -23.63
N LEU A 175 -6.58 -6.57 -24.87
CA LEU A 175 -7.81 -6.70 -25.68
C LEU A 175 -8.44 -8.08 -25.42
N HIS A 176 -9.22 -8.19 -24.34
CA HIS A 176 -9.69 -9.47 -23.82
C HIS A 176 -10.90 -10.08 -24.56
N ALA A 177 -11.52 -9.38 -25.51
CA ALA A 177 -12.61 -9.93 -26.32
C ALA A 177 -12.59 -9.42 -27.76
N ALA A 178 -13.03 -10.28 -28.68
CA ALA A 178 -13.10 -9.99 -30.11
C ALA A 178 -14.44 -10.44 -30.68
N TRP A 179 -14.97 -9.67 -31.62
CA TRP A 179 -16.15 -10.03 -32.41
C TRP A 179 -16.04 -9.47 -33.82
N VAL A 180 -16.47 -10.23 -34.81
CA VAL A 180 -16.54 -9.76 -36.20
C VAL A 180 -17.99 -9.62 -36.61
N ASP A 181 -18.37 -8.43 -37.08
CA ASP A 181 -19.73 -8.18 -37.54
C ASP A 181 -20.03 -8.83 -38.91
N PRO A 182 -21.30 -8.93 -39.33
CA PRO A 182 -21.67 -9.50 -40.63
C PRO A 182 -21.07 -8.77 -41.85
N THR A 183 -20.58 -7.55 -41.68
CA THR A 183 -19.89 -6.78 -42.74
C THR A 183 -18.40 -7.12 -42.81
N GLY A 184 -17.87 -7.86 -41.85
CA GLY A 184 -16.46 -8.25 -41.74
C GLY A 184 -15.62 -7.28 -40.92
N THR A 185 -16.22 -6.35 -40.18
CA THR A 185 -15.47 -5.43 -39.30
C THR A 185 -15.19 -6.11 -37.97
N LEU A 186 -13.92 -6.19 -37.58
CA LEU A 186 -13.49 -6.62 -36.26
C LEU A 186 -13.76 -5.52 -35.24
N TYR A 187 -14.29 -5.92 -34.09
CA TYR A 187 -14.35 -5.15 -32.86
C TYR A 187 -13.57 -5.93 -31.80
N ALA A 188 -12.41 -5.41 -31.44
CA ALA A 188 -11.64 -5.88 -30.30
C ALA A 188 -11.87 -4.91 -29.14
N VAL A 189 -12.20 -5.45 -27.97
CA VAL A 189 -12.49 -4.63 -26.79
C VAL A 189 -11.59 -5.06 -25.64
N GLY A 190 -11.23 -4.08 -24.82
CA GLY A 190 -10.25 -4.29 -23.78
C GLY A 190 -10.07 -3.09 -22.88
N GLY A 191 -8.94 -3.08 -22.20
CA GLY A 191 -8.54 -2.07 -21.25
C GLY A 191 -7.58 -2.66 -20.22
N ASN A 192 -7.46 -1.97 -19.10
CA ASN A 192 -6.71 -2.45 -17.95
C ASN A 192 -7.62 -3.36 -17.14
N VAL A 193 -7.79 -4.58 -17.66
CA VAL A 193 -8.76 -5.57 -17.21
C VAL A 193 -8.13 -6.77 -16.51
N LEU A 194 -6.80 -6.85 -16.51
CA LEU A 194 -6.05 -7.81 -15.72
C LEU A 194 -5.84 -7.27 -14.29
N THR A 195 -6.25 -6.01 -14.04
CA THR A 195 -6.30 -5.37 -12.73
C THR A 195 -7.74 -4.97 -12.33
N PRO A 196 -8.05 -4.86 -11.02
CA PRO A 196 -9.35 -4.43 -10.49
C PRO A 196 -9.71 -2.97 -10.78
N ALA A 197 -8.77 -2.15 -11.25
CA ALA A 197 -9.01 -0.75 -11.51
C ALA A 197 -9.98 -0.55 -12.69
N LEU A 198 -10.10 -1.54 -13.59
CA LEU A 198 -10.99 -1.52 -14.77
C LEU A 198 -10.95 -0.17 -15.48
N THR A 199 -9.76 0.26 -15.87
CA THR A 199 -9.51 1.57 -16.52
C THR A 199 -9.13 1.41 -17.99
N ASN A 200 -8.95 2.54 -18.68
CA ASN A 200 -8.48 2.60 -20.08
C ASN A 200 -9.28 1.72 -21.04
N GLY A 201 -10.61 1.66 -20.85
CA GLY A 201 -11.49 0.91 -21.74
C GLY A 201 -11.27 1.31 -23.20
N ALA A 202 -10.93 0.33 -24.04
CA ALA A 202 -10.63 0.53 -25.44
C ALA A 202 -11.54 -0.32 -26.32
N ILE A 203 -11.88 0.24 -27.48
CA ILE A 203 -12.51 -0.47 -28.59
C ILE A 203 -11.64 -0.19 -29.81
N LEU A 204 -10.99 -1.22 -30.32
CA LEU A 204 -10.27 -1.18 -31.58
C LEU A 204 -11.16 -1.77 -32.67
N THR A 205 -11.32 -1.05 -33.78
CA THR A 205 -12.05 -1.55 -34.94
C THR A 205 -11.15 -1.66 -36.15
N TYR A 206 -11.21 -2.79 -36.84
CA TYR A 206 -10.42 -3.06 -38.04
C TYR A 206 -11.34 -3.54 -39.18
N GLY A 207 -11.29 -2.86 -40.31
CA GLY A 207 -12.20 -3.08 -41.44
C GLY A 207 -12.84 -1.78 -41.93
N ARG A 208 -14.18 -1.75 -42.00
CA ARG A 208 -14.91 -0.58 -42.50
C ARG A 208 -14.82 0.59 -41.50
N GLU A 209 -14.73 1.81 -42.02
CA GLU A 209 -14.88 3.02 -41.20
C GLU A 209 -16.28 3.06 -40.59
N ILE A 210 -16.33 2.93 -39.26
CA ILE A 210 -17.56 3.05 -38.48
C ILE A 210 -17.74 4.52 -38.04
N ALA A 211 -19.00 4.92 -37.83
CA ALA A 211 -19.30 6.23 -37.28
C ALA A 211 -18.61 6.37 -35.92
N ARG A 212 -17.76 7.38 -35.75
CA ARG A 212 -17.08 7.63 -34.48
C ARG A 212 -18.13 7.91 -33.41
N TYR A 213 -18.10 7.13 -32.33
CA TYR A 213 -18.84 7.48 -31.13
C TYR A 213 -18.29 8.82 -30.62
N THR A 214 -19.11 9.85 -30.73
CA THR A 214 -18.82 11.15 -30.13
C THR A 214 -19.59 11.17 -28.82
N ARG A 215 -18.87 11.13 -27.69
CA ARG A 215 -19.48 11.27 -26.37
C ARG A 215 -20.35 12.54 -26.41
N PRO A 216 -21.64 12.50 -25.99
CA PRO A 216 -22.41 13.73 -25.80
C PRO A 216 -21.60 14.65 -24.88
N ALA A 217 -21.36 15.88 -25.32
CA ALA A 217 -20.63 16.85 -24.51
C ALA A 217 -21.36 17.03 -23.16
N PRO A 218 -20.63 17.08 -22.03
CA PRO A 218 -21.15 17.75 -20.84
C PRO A 218 -21.62 19.15 -21.25
N GLU A 219 -22.72 19.64 -20.67
CA GLU A 219 -23.20 21.00 -20.93
C GLU A 219 -22.06 22.02 -20.73
N ASP A 220 -21.69 22.62 -21.87
CA ASP A 220 -20.93 23.86 -22.14
C ASP A 220 -19.87 24.36 -21.14
N ALA A 221 -18.61 24.25 -21.56
CA ALA A 221 -17.77 25.42 -21.85
C ALA A 221 -16.65 24.97 -22.80
N GLY A 222 -16.73 25.36 -24.08
CA GLY A 222 -15.79 24.91 -25.10
C GLY A 222 -14.39 25.46 -24.92
N MET A 223 -13.39 24.72 -25.37
CA MET A 223 -12.08 25.29 -25.72
C MET A 223 -11.45 24.62 -26.96
N PRO A 224 -10.73 25.42 -27.77
CA PRO A 224 -9.94 24.97 -28.92
C PRO A 224 -8.62 24.29 -28.47
N ASP A 225 -7.81 23.81 -29.42
CA ASP A 225 -6.55 23.06 -29.28
C ASP A 225 -5.43 23.70 -28.39
N SER A 226 -5.72 24.73 -27.59
CA SER A 226 -4.84 25.36 -26.59
C SER A 226 -4.99 24.85 -25.16
N GLU A 227 -5.81 23.81 -24.90
CA GLU A 227 -6.01 23.27 -23.55
C GLU A 227 -5.72 21.78 -23.46
N MET A 228 -4.45 21.44 -23.21
CA MET A 228 -4.26 20.44 -22.16
C MET A 228 -4.84 21.02 -20.87
N PRO A 229 -5.58 20.26 -20.04
CA PRO A 229 -5.98 20.76 -18.73
C PRO A 229 -4.73 21.29 -18.05
N GLN A 230 -4.69 22.61 -17.78
CA GLN A 230 -3.57 23.17 -17.06
C GLN A 230 -3.45 22.39 -15.75
N ILE A 231 -2.25 21.90 -15.46
CA ILE A 231 -1.99 21.29 -14.17
C ILE A 231 -1.98 22.46 -13.18
N VAL A 232 -3.11 22.67 -12.53
CA VAL A 232 -3.31 23.75 -11.57
C VAL A 232 -3.33 23.17 -10.16
N CYS A 233 -2.69 23.86 -9.23
CA CYS A 233 -2.81 23.54 -7.82
C CYS A 233 -4.27 23.72 -7.37
N PRO A 234 -4.88 22.77 -6.64
CA PRO A 234 -6.16 23.00 -6.00
C PRO A 234 -6.07 24.22 -5.05
N GLU A 235 -6.99 25.18 -5.14
CA GLU A 235 -6.94 26.44 -4.37
C GLU A 235 -6.73 26.20 -2.86
N ALA A 236 -7.43 25.21 -2.29
CA ALA A 236 -7.33 24.85 -0.88
C ALA A 236 -5.95 24.27 -0.48
N GLN A 237 -5.08 23.95 -1.44
CA GLN A 237 -3.75 23.37 -1.22
C GLN A 237 -2.62 24.34 -1.55
N ILE A 238 -2.90 25.52 -2.12
CA ILE A 238 -1.88 26.55 -2.42
C ILE A 238 -1.27 27.06 -1.12
N ASP A 239 -2.12 27.46 -0.18
CA ASP A 239 -1.72 28.04 1.08
C ASP A 239 -2.80 27.79 2.15
N PRO A 240 -2.93 26.54 2.64
CA PRO A 240 -3.99 26.16 3.59
C PRO A 240 -3.83 26.78 4.98
N VAL A 241 -2.68 27.39 5.29
CA VAL A 241 -2.36 28.01 6.58
C VAL A 241 -1.78 29.41 6.41
N PRO A 242 -2.53 30.35 5.81
CA PRO A 242 -2.00 31.65 5.37
C PRO A 242 -1.50 32.54 6.53
N GLU A 243 -2.08 32.35 7.72
CA GLU A 243 -1.69 33.05 8.96
C GLU A 243 -0.48 32.41 9.67
N GLY A 244 0.00 31.26 9.19
CA GLY A 244 1.18 30.59 9.73
C GLY A 244 2.47 31.33 9.39
N SER A 245 3.55 31.05 10.13
CA SER A 245 4.88 31.51 9.72
C SER A 245 5.23 30.98 8.33
N ILE A 246 6.19 31.61 7.66
CA ILE A 246 6.62 31.14 6.34
C ILE A 246 7.15 29.70 6.38
N ALA A 247 7.76 29.27 7.50
CA ALA A 247 8.23 27.90 7.70
C ALA A 247 7.05 26.92 7.82
N ARG A 248 6.00 27.28 8.56
CA ARG A 248 4.76 26.49 8.68
C ARG A 248 4.07 26.31 7.33
N ARG A 249 4.07 27.35 6.49
CA ARG A 249 3.48 27.34 5.14
C ARG A 249 4.25 26.44 4.17
N TRP A 250 5.58 26.57 4.12
CA TRP A 250 6.42 25.69 3.29
C TRP A 250 6.50 24.25 3.79
N ASN A 251 6.36 24.02 5.09
CA ASN A 251 6.21 22.68 5.64
C ASN A 251 4.90 22.03 5.13
N GLU A 252 3.78 22.76 5.12
CA GLU A 252 2.52 22.23 4.59
C GLU A 252 2.58 21.95 3.09
N ALA A 253 3.27 22.81 2.33
CA ALA A 253 3.52 22.58 0.91
C ALA A 253 4.31 21.27 0.70
N ASN A 254 5.34 21.01 1.52
CA ASN A 254 6.09 19.76 1.48
C ASN A 254 5.23 18.55 1.89
N LEU A 255 4.43 18.65 2.96
CA LEU A 255 3.51 17.60 3.38
C LEU A 255 2.50 17.26 2.26
N ASN A 256 1.91 18.27 1.61
CA ASN A 256 1.05 18.07 0.44
C ASN A 256 1.75 17.34 -0.70
N ALA A 257 3.04 17.61 -0.93
CA ALA A 257 3.81 16.89 -1.93
C ALA A 257 4.05 15.42 -1.53
N VAL A 258 4.33 15.15 -0.24
CA VAL A 258 4.42 13.77 0.28
C VAL A 258 3.10 13.01 0.08
N ARG A 259 1.95 13.64 0.35
CA ARG A 259 0.61 13.03 0.15
C ARG A 259 0.38 12.52 -1.26
N ARG A 260 1.01 13.14 -2.26
CA ARG A 260 0.88 12.81 -3.68
C ARG A 260 1.96 11.85 -4.19
N ALA A 261 3.07 11.72 -3.46
CA ALA A 261 4.23 10.94 -3.86
C ALA A 261 4.04 9.44 -3.58
N VAL A 262 4.85 8.59 -4.23
CA VAL A 262 4.85 7.16 -3.91
C VAL A 262 5.41 6.97 -2.49
N PRO A 263 4.71 6.28 -1.57
CA PRO A 263 5.14 6.11 -0.18
C PRO A 263 6.52 5.45 -0.07
N ARG A 264 7.53 6.27 0.22
CA ARG A 264 8.91 5.87 0.49
C ARG A 264 9.35 6.58 1.77
N PRO A 265 9.05 6.04 2.96
CA PRO A 265 9.21 6.77 4.22
C PRO A 265 10.62 7.30 4.46
N GLY A 266 11.66 6.57 4.05
CA GLY A 266 13.04 7.06 4.09
C GLY A 266 13.24 8.31 3.23
N VAL A 267 12.79 8.28 1.97
CA VAL A 267 12.87 9.41 1.03
C VAL A 267 12.10 10.61 1.57
N HIS A 268 10.90 10.39 2.13
CA HIS A 268 10.09 11.48 2.68
C HIS A 268 10.72 12.10 3.94
N ALA A 269 11.24 11.28 4.87
CA ALA A 269 11.97 11.78 6.03
C ALA A 269 13.16 12.67 5.62
N ARG A 270 13.92 12.21 4.60
CA ARG A 270 15.03 12.96 4.01
C ARG A 270 14.59 14.28 3.38
N ASN A 271 13.53 14.27 2.56
CA ASN A 271 13.02 15.49 1.92
C ASN A 271 12.44 16.49 2.92
N LEU A 272 11.78 16.02 3.99
CA LEU A 272 11.31 16.85 5.10
C LEU A 272 12.49 17.47 5.84
N PHE A 273 13.53 16.69 6.14
CA PHE A 273 14.74 17.19 6.80
C PHE A 273 15.50 18.19 5.93
N HIS A 274 15.72 17.92 4.65
CA HIS A 274 16.43 18.85 3.78
C HIS A 274 15.67 20.17 3.62
N ASN A 275 14.34 20.13 3.59
CA ASN A 275 13.55 21.37 3.59
C ASN A 275 13.69 22.10 4.93
N ALA A 276 13.68 21.39 6.06
CA ALA A 276 13.93 22.00 7.35
C ALA A 276 15.33 22.65 7.45
N ILE A 277 16.37 22.03 6.87
CA ILE A 277 17.71 22.63 6.73
C ILE A 277 17.63 23.90 5.88
N ALA A 278 16.99 23.85 4.71
CA ALA A 278 16.90 25.02 3.83
C ALA A 278 16.20 26.21 4.50
N MET A 279 15.10 25.96 5.23
CA MET A 279 14.40 26.99 6.00
C MET A 279 15.23 27.50 7.18
N TYR A 280 15.87 26.59 7.94
CA TYR A 280 16.70 26.94 9.09
C TYR A 280 17.94 27.73 8.69
N ASP A 281 18.66 27.32 7.64
CA ASP A 281 19.87 27.99 7.16
C ASP A 281 19.55 29.38 6.59
N ALA A 282 18.44 29.52 5.85
CA ALA A 282 17.99 30.83 5.38
C ALA A 282 17.60 31.76 6.55
N TRP A 283 17.02 31.22 7.62
CA TRP A 283 16.73 31.98 8.84
C TRP A 283 18.01 32.36 9.61
N ALA A 284 18.91 31.39 9.78
CA ALA A 284 20.16 31.51 10.52
C ALA A 284 21.16 32.44 9.82
N ALA A 285 21.11 32.57 8.50
CA ALA A 285 21.92 33.54 7.75
C ALA A 285 21.73 34.98 8.25
N PHE A 286 20.54 35.33 8.74
CA PHE A 286 20.24 36.65 9.32
C PHE A 286 20.22 36.66 10.85
N ASP A 287 20.65 35.56 11.49
CA ASP A 287 20.76 35.45 12.94
C ASP A 287 22.22 35.66 13.42
N ALA A 288 22.40 36.38 14.52
CA ALA A 288 23.73 36.69 15.05
C ALA A 288 24.37 35.54 15.84
N THR A 289 23.57 34.59 16.32
CA THR A 289 24.01 33.53 17.24
C THR A 289 23.99 32.17 16.56
N ALA A 290 22.89 31.81 15.91
CA ALA A 290 22.70 30.46 15.39
C ALA A 290 23.73 30.09 14.30
N ASP A 291 24.28 28.89 14.37
CA ASP A 291 25.08 28.32 13.28
C ASP A 291 24.16 27.75 12.21
N GLY A 292 24.44 28.06 10.94
CA GLY A 292 23.82 27.36 9.82
C GLY A 292 24.40 25.95 9.66
N TYR A 293 23.57 24.99 9.25
CA TYR A 293 23.91 23.58 9.11
C TYR A 293 24.76 23.30 7.87
N VAL A 294 24.32 23.78 6.70
CA VAL A 294 25.06 23.69 5.42
C VAL A 294 25.61 25.05 5.01
N PHE A 295 24.81 26.11 5.11
CA PHE A 295 25.14 27.46 4.66
C PHE A 295 25.52 28.37 5.83
N THR A 296 26.63 29.10 5.71
CA THR A 296 27.24 29.84 6.85
C THR A 296 27.43 31.34 6.64
N GLU A 297 27.04 31.88 5.49
CA GLU A 297 27.15 33.32 5.26
C GLU A 297 26.22 34.10 6.19
N LYS A 298 26.63 35.31 6.58
CA LYS A 298 25.91 36.20 7.51
C LYS A 298 25.62 37.57 6.86
N PRO A 299 24.73 37.64 5.86
CA PRO A 299 24.33 38.91 5.24
C PRO A 299 23.62 39.83 6.24
N THR A 300 23.59 41.12 5.92
CA THR A 300 22.83 42.12 6.69
C THR A 300 21.58 42.55 5.92
N ALA A 301 20.48 42.78 6.63
CA ALA A 301 19.23 43.29 6.07
C ALA A 301 18.70 44.44 6.92
N ALA A 302 18.07 45.42 6.29
CA ALA A 302 17.40 46.51 7.00
C ALA A 302 16.11 46.06 7.70
N ASP A 303 15.40 45.12 7.07
CA ASP A 303 14.23 44.42 7.63
C ASP A 303 14.54 42.92 7.62
N VAL A 304 14.91 42.39 8.78
CA VAL A 304 15.31 40.99 8.95
C VAL A 304 14.12 40.05 8.79
N ASP A 305 12.92 40.46 9.22
CA ASP A 305 11.74 39.59 9.17
C ASP A 305 11.26 39.42 7.73
N ALA A 306 11.24 40.51 6.95
CA ALA A 306 10.96 40.45 5.52
C ALA A 306 12.04 39.64 4.78
N ALA A 307 13.32 39.85 5.11
CA ALA A 307 14.43 39.12 4.49
C ALA A 307 14.37 37.61 4.77
N ARG A 308 14.08 37.20 6.01
CA ARG A 308 13.88 35.80 6.37
C ARG A 308 12.71 35.18 5.61
N THR A 309 11.59 35.91 5.48
CA THR A 309 10.40 35.44 4.74
C THR A 309 10.73 35.16 3.27
N GLU A 310 11.40 36.09 2.61
CA GLU A 310 11.79 35.94 1.20
C GLU A 310 12.86 34.85 1.03
N ALA A 311 13.94 34.87 1.81
CA ALA A 311 15.03 33.90 1.69
C ALA A 311 14.57 32.46 1.93
N ILE A 312 13.75 32.22 2.96
CA ILE A 312 13.16 30.90 3.22
C ILE A 312 12.34 30.42 2.03
N SER A 313 11.55 31.30 1.43
CA SER A 313 10.66 30.93 0.31
C SER A 313 11.44 30.51 -0.92
N TYR A 314 12.47 31.26 -1.31
CA TYR A 314 13.34 30.84 -2.40
C TYR A 314 14.13 29.55 -2.06
N ALA A 315 14.62 29.39 -0.84
CA ALA A 315 15.36 28.19 -0.43
C ALA A 315 14.49 26.92 -0.52
N SER A 316 13.29 26.96 0.05
CA SER A 316 12.31 25.87 -0.02
C SER A 316 11.83 25.62 -1.45
N TYR A 317 11.51 26.66 -2.21
CA TYR A 317 11.06 26.52 -3.61
C TYR A 317 12.10 25.78 -4.46
N ARG A 318 13.38 26.19 -4.39
CA ARG A 318 14.47 25.55 -5.17
C ARG A 318 14.66 24.10 -4.79
N LEU A 319 14.68 23.81 -3.49
CA LEU A 319 14.88 22.45 -3.00
C LEU A 319 13.69 21.56 -3.39
N LEU A 320 12.46 21.94 -3.05
CA LEU A 320 11.29 21.08 -3.25
C LEU A 320 11.02 20.86 -4.74
N THR A 321 11.18 21.88 -5.58
CA THR A 321 11.08 21.73 -7.04
C THR A 321 12.08 20.69 -7.53
N HIS A 322 13.34 20.73 -7.07
CA HIS A 322 14.34 19.71 -7.40
C HIS A 322 13.91 18.30 -6.97
N ARG A 323 13.44 18.12 -5.73
CA ARG A 323 13.09 16.80 -5.17
C ARG A 323 11.88 16.15 -5.82
N TYR A 324 10.88 16.94 -6.22
CA TYR A 324 9.59 16.42 -6.71
C TYR A 324 9.42 16.47 -8.23
N SER A 325 10.42 16.95 -8.99
CA SER A 325 10.35 17.08 -10.45
C SER A 325 10.07 15.77 -11.19
N PHE A 326 10.54 14.64 -10.65
CA PHE A 326 10.36 13.31 -11.25
C PHE A 326 9.45 12.39 -10.42
N GLU A 327 8.74 12.97 -9.46
CA GLU A 327 7.88 12.21 -8.55
C GLU A 327 6.49 11.97 -9.14
N ASN A 328 5.85 10.89 -8.72
CA ASN A 328 4.42 10.73 -8.98
C ASN A 328 3.65 11.87 -8.28
N GLY A 329 2.72 12.52 -8.99
CA GLY A 329 2.08 13.76 -8.53
C GLY A 329 2.97 15.01 -8.55
N GLY A 330 4.23 14.89 -8.99
CA GLY A 330 5.20 15.97 -9.13
C GLY A 330 4.66 17.21 -9.86
N PRO A 331 4.04 17.06 -11.05
CA PRO A 331 3.48 18.21 -11.77
C PRO A 331 2.50 19.06 -10.95
N VAL A 332 1.64 18.44 -10.14
CA VAL A 332 0.71 19.19 -9.27
C VAL A 332 1.47 19.83 -8.10
N SER A 333 2.50 19.16 -7.58
CA SER A 333 3.33 19.71 -6.50
C SER A 333 4.11 20.94 -6.95
N LEU A 334 4.72 20.88 -8.12
CA LEU A 334 5.41 22.01 -8.75
C LEU A 334 4.43 23.18 -8.97
N ALA A 335 3.25 22.93 -9.56
CA ALA A 335 2.22 23.95 -9.74
C ALA A 335 1.76 24.58 -8.41
N CYS A 336 1.75 23.83 -7.31
CA CYS A 336 1.45 24.36 -5.99
C CYS A 336 2.58 25.21 -5.41
N PHE A 337 3.84 24.85 -5.67
CA PHE A 337 4.98 25.66 -5.24
C PHE A 337 5.03 26.98 -6.01
N ASP A 338 4.74 26.98 -7.32
CA ASP A 338 4.60 28.18 -8.15
C ASP A 338 3.49 29.07 -7.62
N ALA A 339 2.30 28.50 -7.40
CA ALA A 339 1.14 29.24 -6.90
C ALA A 339 1.37 29.81 -5.48
N LEU A 340 2.16 29.14 -4.64
CA LEU A 340 2.55 29.66 -3.33
C LEU A 340 3.53 30.84 -3.45
N MET A 341 4.51 30.77 -4.35
CA MET A 341 5.41 31.89 -4.66
C MET A 341 4.62 33.11 -5.15
N ASP A 342 3.68 32.91 -6.07
CA ASP A 342 2.79 33.96 -6.57
C ASP A 342 1.93 34.56 -5.44
N ARG A 343 1.35 33.72 -4.56
CA ARG A 343 0.55 34.15 -3.41
C ARG A 343 1.36 35.01 -2.43
N LEU A 344 2.65 34.71 -2.29
CA LEU A 344 3.60 35.45 -1.47
C LEU A 344 4.13 36.72 -2.15
N GLY A 345 3.89 36.90 -3.45
CA GLY A 345 4.39 38.03 -4.24
C GLY A 345 5.85 37.89 -4.65
N PHE A 346 6.37 36.67 -4.71
CA PHE A 346 7.75 36.39 -5.11
C PHE A 346 7.81 35.82 -6.54
N ASP A 347 8.80 36.28 -7.32
CA ASP A 347 9.04 35.81 -8.68
C ASP A 347 9.80 34.46 -8.68
N ALA A 348 9.08 33.37 -8.94
CA ALA A 348 9.66 32.02 -9.01
C ALA A 348 10.81 31.88 -10.03
N GLU A 349 10.84 32.73 -11.07
CA GLU A 349 11.87 32.74 -12.12
C GLU A 349 13.16 33.45 -11.69
N ASN A 350 13.14 34.18 -10.55
CA ASN A 350 14.33 34.83 -10.04
C ASN A 350 15.33 33.81 -9.48
N THR A 351 16.30 33.44 -10.31
CA THR A 351 17.38 32.49 -10.01
C THR A 351 18.69 33.18 -9.62
N THR A 352 18.66 34.48 -9.31
CA THR A 352 19.88 35.25 -8.97
C THR A 352 20.56 34.65 -7.75
N THR A 353 21.86 34.40 -7.82
CA THR A 353 22.69 33.91 -6.69
C THR A 353 23.77 34.90 -6.28
N THR A 354 23.89 36.04 -6.96
CA THR A 354 24.91 37.06 -6.71
C THR A 354 24.37 38.20 -5.85
N GLY A 355 25.19 38.68 -4.91
CA GLY A 355 24.85 39.76 -3.98
C GLY A 355 24.06 39.30 -2.75
N ASP A 356 23.62 40.27 -1.94
CA ASP A 356 23.06 40.04 -0.61
C ASP A 356 21.54 40.26 -0.54
N THR A 357 20.85 40.24 -1.68
CA THR A 357 19.38 40.29 -1.67
C THR A 357 18.84 39.01 -1.03
N PRO A 358 17.72 39.05 -0.28
CA PRO A 358 17.19 37.85 0.37
C PRO A 358 16.86 36.72 -0.63
N ALA A 359 16.32 37.04 -1.81
CA ALA A 359 16.16 36.08 -2.90
C ALA A 359 17.50 35.42 -3.30
N ALA A 360 18.58 36.19 -3.41
CA ALA A 360 19.90 35.65 -3.74
C ALA A 360 20.45 34.75 -2.64
N ILE A 361 20.24 35.11 -1.36
CA ILE A 361 20.57 34.25 -0.22
C ILE A 361 19.78 32.94 -0.29
N GLY A 362 18.46 33.02 -0.43
CA GLY A 362 17.58 31.85 -0.49
C GLY A 362 17.94 30.89 -1.63
N ASN A 363 18.19 31.43 -2.83
CA ASN A 363 18.66 30.65 -3.97
C ASN A 363 20.00 29.96 -3.69
N ARG A 364 20.96 30.64 -3.04
CA ARG A 364 22.24 30.03 -2.64
C ARG A 364 22.04 28.92 -1.60
N VAL A 365 21.18 29.14 -0.60
CA VAL A 365 20.86 28.12 0.42
C VAL A 365 20.26 26.88 -0.23
N GLY A 366 19.24 27.03 -1.08
CA GLY A 366 18.61 25.90 -1.79
C GLY A 366 19.62 25.11 -2.63
N ALA A 367 20.49 25.82 -3.38
CA ALA A 367 21.55 25.18 -4.16
C ALA A 367 22.60 24.48 -3.29
N ALA A 368 22.98 25.07 -2.15
CA ALA A 368 23.94 24.50 -1.23
C ALA A 368 23.42 23.22 -0.58
N VAL A 369 22.14 23.19 -0.18
CA VAL A 369 21.51 21.98 0.38
C VAL A 369 21.41 20.87 -0.67
N VAL A 370 21.03 21.17 -1.91
CA VAL A 370 21.04 20.15 -2.99
C VAL A 370 22.44 19.59 -3.18
N ALA A 371 23.46 20.45 -3.28
CA ALA A 371 24.84 20.04 -3.51
C ALA A 371 25.43 19.23 -2.34
N ALA A 372 25.08 19.58 -1.10
CA ALA A 372 25.60 18.90 0.09
C ALA A 372 25.18 17.43 0.18
N PHE A 373 24.04 17.07 -0.42
CA PHE A 373 23.41 15.75 -0.24
C PHE A 373 23.26 14.93 -1.52
N VAL A 374 23.88 15.34 -2.64
CA VAL A 374 23.78 14.60 -3.91
C VAL A 374 24.35 13.18 -3.82
N ASP A 375 25.42 13.01 -3.03
CA ASP A 375 26.16 11.75 -2.84
C ASP A 375 26.04 11.21 -1.41
N ASP A 376 24.93 11.51 -0.72
CA ASP A 376 24.75 11.17 0.70
C ASP A 376 24.44 9.70 0.98
N GLY A 377 24.55 8.81 0.00
CA GLY A 377 24.21 7.38 0.09
C GLY A 377 22.75 7.06 -0.25
N SER A 378 21.89 8.06 -0.50
CA SER A 378 20.49 7.83 -0.88
C SER A 378 20.31 7.36 -2.32
N ASN A 379 21.31 7.62 -3.19
CA ASN A 379 21.27 7.35 -4.62
C ASN A 379 20.13 8.10 -5.36
N GLU A 380 19.91 9.36 -4.99
CA GLU A 380 18.87 10.21 -5.57
C GLU A 380 18.94 10.31 -7.11
N GLY A 381 20.14 10.45 -7.69
CA GLY A 381 20.30 10.63 -9.14
C GLY A 381 19.75 9.47 -9.99
N GLU A 382 19.59 8.29 -9.39
CA GLU A 382 19.01 7.10 -9.99
C GLU A 382 17.64 6.75 -9.37
N ASN A 383 16.93 7.78 -8.88
CA ASN A 383 15.63 7.68 -8.20
C ASN A 383 15.63 6.70 -7.02
N TYR A 384 16.67 6.77 -6.19
CA TYR A 384 16.80 6.00 -4.95
C TYR A 384 16.82 4.48 -5.15
N ARG A 385 17.15 4.03 -6.37
CA ARG A 385 17.25 2.60 -6.69
C ARG A 385 18.28 1.92 -5.81
N ASP A 386 17.96 0.71 -5.34
CA ASP A 386 18.93 -0.12 -4.62
C ASP A 386 20.12 -0.49 -5.51
N GLN A 387 21.34 -0.28 -5.00
CA GLN A 387 22.60 -0.64 -5.64
C GLN A 387 23.40 -1.67 -4.81
N THR A 388 22.86 -2.15 -3.70
CA THR A 388 23.54 -3.04 -2.76
C THR A 388 23.54 -4.50 -3.19
N GLY A 389 22.76 -4.85 -4.22
CA GLY A 389 22.61 -6.22 -4.70
C GLY A 389 21.88 -7.11 -3.69
N TYR A 390 20.85 -6.59 -3.02
CA TYR A 390 20.05 -7.39 -2.10
C TYR A 390 19.38 -8.57 -2.83
N GLU A 391 19.53 -9.77 -2.26
CA GLU A 391 18.91 -11.00 -2.75
C GLU A 391 17.93 -11.54 -1.70
N PHE A 392 16.78 -12.03 -2.17
CA PHE A 392 15.77 -12.63 -1.31
C PHE A 392 16.21 -14.03 -0.88
N VAL A 393 16.09 -14.32 0.42
CA VAL A 393 16.34 -15.67 0.96
C VAL A 393 15.16 -16.58 0.64
N ASN A 394 13.93 -16.09 0.82
CA ASN A 394 12.71 -16.87 0.61
C ASN A 394 12.07 -16.58 -0.76
N PRO A 395 11.47 -17.58 -1.43
CA PRO A 395 10.70 -17.37 -2.65
C PRO A 395 9.45 -16.53 -2.37
N ALA A 396 8.92 -15.83 -3.36
CA ALA A 396 7.80 -14.91 -3.15
C ALA A 396 6.49 -15.64 -2.72
N LEU A 397 5.76 -15.05 -1.76
CA LEU A 397 4.44 -15.50 -1.33
C LEU A 397 3.37 -14.98 -2.28
N VAL A 398 2.73 -15.86 -3.06
CA VAL A 398 1.57 -15.49 -3.88
C VAL A 398 0.35 -15.32 -2.98
N VAL A 399 -0.06 -14.08 -2.70
CA VAL A 399 -1.05 -13.79 -1.64
C VAL A 399 -2.40 -14.47 -1.88
N ASP A 400 -2.82 -14.55 -3.15
CA ASP A 400 -4.10 -15.15 -3.55
C ASP A 400 -4.12 -16.68 -3.49
N GLN A 401 -2.99 -17.32 -3.15
CA GLN A 401 -2.90 -18.75 -2.93
C GLN A 401 -2.81 -19.09 -1.43
N PRO A 402 -3.48 -20.14 -0.96
CA PRO A 402 -3.32 -20.63 0.41
C PRO A 402 -1.91 -21.17 0.64
N GLY A 403 -1.34 -20.85 1.80
CA GLY A 403 -0.07 -21.37 2.25
C GLY A 403 1.12 -20.53 1.79
N THR A 404 2.33 -21.05 2.02
CA THR A 404 3.59 -20.45 1.57
C THR A 404 4.74 -21.46 1.67
N THR A 405 5.85 -21.17 1.00
CA THR A 405 7.12 -21.89 1.11
C THR A 405 8.17 -20.95 1.69
N LEU A 406 8.85 -21.38 2.75
CA LEU A 406 9.94 -20.65 3.40
C LEU A 406 11.16 -21.56 3.47
N ASP A 407 12.29 -21.10 2.93
CA ASP A 407 13.60 -21.75 3.08
C ASP A 407 14.20 -21.42 4.47
N ASP A 408 13.95 -20.21 4.97
CA ASP A 408 14.25 -19.79 6.35
C ASP A 408 13.07 -18.99 6.93
N PRO A 409 12.31 -19.54 7.91
CA PRO A 409 11.14 -18.89 8.46
C PRO A 409 11.46 -17.61 9.26
N LEU A 410 12.72 -17.40 9.66
CA LEU A 410 13.14 -16.17 10.32
C LEU A 410 13.41 -15.04 9.34
N LYS A 411 13.48 -15.32 8.03
CA LYS A 411 13.83 -14.34 7.00
C LYS A 411 12.64 -13.77 6.27
N TRP A 412 12.77 -12.53 5.84
CA TRP A 412 11.73 -11.84 5.08
C TRP A 412 11.44 -12.56 3.76
N GLN A 413 10.16 -12.56 3.40
CA GLN A 413 9.63 -13.13 2.17
C GLN A 413 8.91 -12.02 1.39
N PRO A 414 9.28 -11.76 0.12
CA PRO A 414 8.56 -10.77 -0.68
C PRO A 414 7.16 -11.29 -1.01
N LEU A 415 6.17 -10.39 -1.05
CA LEU A 415 4.83 -10.76 -1.51
C LEU A 415 4.75 -10.65 -3.03
N ASN A 416 4.00 -11.55 -3.66
CA ASN A 416 3.57 -11.44 -5.05
C ASN A 416 2.08 -11.09 -5.05
N LEU A 417 1.77 -9.87 -5.48
CA LEU A 417 0.42 -9.32 -5.52
C LEU A 417 -0.06 -9.29 -6.97
N ALA A 418 -1.24 -9.84 -7.24
CA ALA A 418 -1.89 -9.69 -8.55
C ALA A 418 -2.20 -8.21 -8.88
N VAL A 419 -2.25 -7.36 -7.84
CA VAL A 419 -2.60 -5.96 -7.89
C VAL A 419 -1.85 -5.22 -6.79
N ALA A 420 -1.13 -4.17 -7.13
CA ALA A 420 -0.43 -3.34 -6.17
C ALA A 420 -0.98 -1.90 -6.22
N VAL A 421 -1.50 -1.43 -5.09
CA VAL A 421 -1.93 -0.04 -4.92
C VAL A 421 -1.37 0.43 -3.59
N THR A 422 -0.64 1.54 -3.60
CA THR A 422 -0.04 2.11 -2.41
C THR A 422 -1.11 2.54 -1.40
N GLN A 423 -0.68 2.84 -0.17
CA GLN A 423 -1.57 3.33 0.89
C GLN A 423 -2.33 4.60 0.49
N ASN A 424 -1.68 5.51 -0.24
CA ASN A 424 -2.27 6.73 -0.79
C ASN A 424 -3.02 6.55 -2.13
N GLY A 425 -3.28 5.31 -2.56
CA GLY A 425 -4.12 5.02 -3.72
C GLY A 425 -3.43 5.08 -5.08
N ILE A 426 -2.10 5.19 -5.12
CA ILE A 426 -1.32 5.17 -6.36
C ILE A 426 -1.20 3.73 -6.84
N VAL A 427 -1.62 3.46 -8.07
CA VAL A 427 -1.42 2.15 -8.70
C VAL A 427 0.06 1.98 -9.03
N THR A 428 0.63 0.86 -8.62
CA THR A 428 2.02 0.47 -8.92
C THR A 428 2.04 -0.86 -9.66
N ASP A 429 3.18 -1.23 -10.22
CA ASP A 429 3.34 -2.50 -10.90
C ASP A 429 2.95 -3.67 -9.99
N ALA A 430 2.05 -4.52 -10.50
CA ALA A 430 1.72 -5.78 -9.87
C ALA A 430 2.90 -6.76 -9.97
N GLY A 431 2.92 -7.78 -9.12
CA GLY A 431 3.96 -8.80 -9.08
C GLY A 431 4.73 -8.83 -7.77
N VAL A 432 5.98 -9.26 -7.86
CA VAL A 432 6.84 -9.48 -6.69
C VAL A 432 7.35 -8.15 -6.14
N GLN A 433 7.15 -7.95 -4.84
CA GLN A 433 7.67 -6.80 -4.11
C GLN A 433 9.21 -6.74 -4.18
N GLY A 434 9.75 -5.57 -4.50
CA GLY A 434 11.15 -5.22 -4.25
C GLY A 434 11.41 -4.87 -2.78
N TYR A 435 12.66 -4.61 -2.40
CA TYR A 435 13.00 -4.05 -1.09
C TYR A 435 13.11 -2.52 -1.20
N ILE A 436 12.08 -1.80 -0.73
CA ILE A 436 12.12 -0.34 -0.66
C ILE A 436 13.20 0.11 0.32
N GLY A 437 14.22 0.81 -0.19
CA GLY A 437 15.27 1.45 0.61
C GLY A 437 16.33 0.48 1.15
N ALA A 438 16.67 -0.60 0.45
CA ALA A 438 17.68 -1.55 0.94
C ALA A 438 19.06 -0.92 1.25
N ASN A 439 19.39 0.20 0.61
CA ASN A 439 20.60 1.00 0.86
C ASN A 439 20.49 2.02 2.02
N TRP A 440 19.30 2.19 2.60
CA TRP A 440 19.00 3.39 3.41
C TRP A 440 19.79 3.49 4.72
N GLY A 441 20.30 2.37 5.26
CA GLY A 441 21.23 2.38 6.40
C GLY A 441 22.59 3.02 6.11
N GLY A 442 22.92 3.23 4.83
CA GLY A 442 24.13 3.93 4.38
C GLY A 442 23.92 5.42 4.07
N VAL A 443 22.71 5.95 4.25
CA VAL A 443 22.44 7.38 4.06
C VAL A 443 23.12 8.19 5.16
N THR A 444 23.62 9.38 4.81
CA THR A 444 24.32 10.27 5.74
C THR A 444 23.36 10.76 6.83
N PRO A 445 23.62 10.47 8.11
CA PRO A 445 22.76 10.88 9.21
C PRO A 445 22.97 12.35 9.60
N PHE A 446 22.01 12.89 10.33
CA PHE A 446 22.07 14.18 11.01
C PHE A 446 22.95 14.10 12.27
N ALA A 447 22.59 13.24 13.22
CA ALA A 447 23.18 13.16 14.55
C ALA A 447 23.80 11.79 14.88
N LEU A 448 23.55 10.75 14.08
CA LEU A 448 24.13 9.43 14.32
C LEU A 448 25.61 9.38 13.93
N VAL A 449 26.40 8.77 14.80
CA VAL A 449 27.82 8.47 14.55
C VAL A 449 28.00 6.96 14.60
N ARG A 450 28.67 6.41 13.60
CA ARG A 450 28.93 4.97 13.48
C ARG A 450 30.27 4.63 14.10
N GLU A 451 30.28 3.65 15.00
CA GLU A 451 31.51 3.07 15.55
C GLU A 451 31.86 1.76 14.81
N GLY A 452 32.85 1.82 13.92
CA GLY A 452 33.32 0.65 13.18
C GLY A 452 32.30 0.14 12.14
N THR A 453 32.14 -1.18 12.04
CA THR A 453 31.30 -1.86 11.03
C THR A 453 29.96 -2.35 11.56
N ASN A 454 29.68 -2.17 12.85
CA ASN A 454 28.43 -2.61 13.46
C ASN A 454 27.28 -1.64 13.12
N PRO A 455 26.02 -2.09 13.26
CA PRO A 455 24.87 -1.19 13.25
C PRO A 455 25.03 -0.06 14.28
N TYR A 456 24.40 1.10 14.04
CA TYR A 456 24.40 2.27 14.93
C TYR A 456 23.90 1.95 16.35
N PHE A 457 23.04 0.95 16.46
CA PHE A 457 22.46 0.50 17.72
C PHE A 457 22.54 -1.01 17.82
N ASP A 458 22.96 -1.49 18.99
CA ASP A 458 22.83 -2.90 19.32
C ASP A 458 21.35 -3.21 19.56
N ALA A 459 20.84 -4.19 18.81
CA ALA A 459 19.53 -4.77 18.99
C ALA A 459 19.68 -6.24 19.40
N PRO A 460 18.74 -6.81 20.18
CA PRO A 460 18.79 -8.24 20.45
C PRO A 460 18.67 -9.04 19.14
N GLY A 461 19.03 -10.32 19.22
CA GLY A 461 18.79 -11.26 18.13
C GLY A 461 17.30 -11.42 17.83
N LEU A 462 17.00 -12.10 16.72
CA LEU A 462 15.64 -12.51 16.40
C LEU A 462 15.07 -13.42 17.50
N LEU A 463 13.75 -13.42 17.65
CA LEU A 463 13.01 -14.29 18.57
C LEU A 463 13.44 -15.76 18.46
N ASP A 464 13.48 -16.45 19.60
CA ASP A 464 13.62 -17.91 19.60
C ASP A 464 12.32 -18.60 19.10
N ASP A 465 12.34 -19.93 18.95
CA ASP A 465 11.19 -20.67 18.42
C ASP A 465 9.90 -20.47 19.24
N GLN A 466 10.00 -20.47 20.57
CA GLN A 466 8.82 -20.32 21.43
C GLN A 466 8.31 -18.87 21.42
N GLU A 467 9.22 -17.90 21.49
CA GLU A 467 8.88 -16.49 21.41
C GLU A 467 8.25 -16.13 20.06
N LEU A 468 8.75 -16.70 18.96
CA LEU A 468 8.21 -16.50 17.61
C LEU A 468 6.79 -17.08 17.48
N VAL A 469 6.55 -18.25 18.07
CA VAL A 469 5.21 -18.84 18.14
C VAL A 469 4.29 -17.94 18.95
N ASP A 470 4.70 -17.50 20.13
CA ASP A 470 3.87 -16.67 21.01
C ASP A 470 3.52 -15.34 20.34
N ALA A 471 4.48 -14.72 19.66
CA ALA A 471 4.28 -13.53 18.84
C ALA A 471 3.35 -13.77 17.65
N THR A 472 3.44 -14.93 16.99
CA THR A 472 2.55 -15.29 15.88
C THR A 472 1.11 -15.50 16.37
N VAL A 473 0.93 -16.14 17.54
CA VAL A 473 -0.38 -16.33 18.17
C VAL A 473 -0.98 -14.99 18.62
N GLU A 474 -0.17 -14.04 19.11
CA GLU A 474 -0.61 -12.68 19.43
C GLU A 474 -1.26 -12.01 18.19
N MET A 475 -0.67 -12.15 17.00
CA MET A 475 -1.24 -11.59 15.77
C MET A 475 -2.61 -12.19 15.43
N ILE A 476 -2.77 -13.49 15.62
CA ILE A 476 -4.06 -14.17 15.41
C ILE A 476 -5.08 -13.68 16.45
N ARG A 477 -4.68 -13.52 17.72
CA ARG A 477 -5.55 -12.98 18.79
C ARG A 477 -6.03 -11.58 18.48
N LEU A 478 -5.14 -10.67 18.09
CA LEU A 478 -5.49 -9.30 17.75
C LEU A 478 -6.45 -9.26 16.56
N SER A 479 -6.22 -10.09 15.53
CA SER A 479 -7.12 -10.19 14.39
C SER A 479 -8.51 -10.73 14.76
N ALA A 480 -8.59 -11.64 15.73
CA ALA A 480 -9.85 -12.26 16.17
C ALA A 480 -10.78 -11.31 16.93
N ILE A 481 -10.26 -10.19 17.45
CA ILE A 481 -11.01 -9.21 18.24
C ILE A 481 -11.31 -7.91 17.48
N LEU A 482 -11.06 -7.88 16.17
CA LEU A 482 -11.39 -6.73 15.30
C LEU A 482 -12.88 -6.62 14.97
N ASP A 483 -13.69 -7.58 15.38
CA ASP A 483 -15.12 -7.60 15.09
C ASP A 483 -15.82 -6.37 15.70
N PRO A 484 -16.63 -5.61 14.93
CA PRO A 484 -17.43 -4.52 15.51
C PRO A 484 -18.43 -4.98 16.57
N ASP A 485 -18.89 -6.24 16.50
CA ASP A 485 -19.87 -6.79 17.43
C ASP A 485 -19.22 -7.40 18.68
N GLU A 486 -17.89 -7.32 18.81
CA GLU A 486 -17.18 -7.75 20.00
C GLU A 486 -17.62 -6.93 21.22
N VAL A 487 -18.00 -7.62 22.29
CA VAL A 487 -18.56 -6.98 23.50
C VAL A 487 -17.50 -6.34 24.39
N GLN A 488 -16.22 -6.61 24.12
CA GLN A 488 -15.11 -6.03 24.87
C GLN A 488 -14.99 -4.53 24.59
N THR A 489 -14.76 -3.77 25.65
CA THR A 489 -14.58 -2.32 25.59
C THR A 489 -13.24 -1.92 26.20
N ILE A 490 -12.73 -0.77 25.78
CA ILE A 490 -11.53 -0.14 26.32
C ILE A 490 -11.83 1.31 26.65
N ASP A 491 -11.32 1.81 27.77
CA ASP A 491 -11.31 3.25 28.09
C ASP A 491 -10.02 3.86 27.54
N LEU A 492 -10.15 4.72 26.53
CA LEU A 492 -9.03 5.39 25.85
C LEU A 492 -8.65 6.72 26.51
N SER A 493 -9.25 7.07 27.66
CA SER A 493 -8.93 8.31 28.33
C SER A 493 -7.50 8.28 28.88
N PRO A 494 -6.75 9.39 28.81
CA PRO A 494 -5.39 9.42 29.35
C PRO A 494 -5.32 9.20 30.87
N GLY A 495 -6.47 9.19 31.56
CA GLY A 495 -6.55 8.87 32.98
C GLY A 495 -6.19 7.41 33.29
N VAL A 496 -6.45 6.48 32.36
CA VAL A 496 -6.24 5.03 32.55
C VAL A 496 -5.50 4.35 31.39
N PHE A 497 -5.28 5.06 30.28
CA PHE A 497 -4.59 4.55 29.09
C PHE A 497 -3.31 5.35 28.79
N GLY A 498 -2.27 4.67 28.33
CA GLY A 498 -0.94 5.25 28.10
C GLY A 498 -0.04 5.24 29.34
N ASN A 499 0.97 6.10 29.36
CA ASN A 499 2.02 6.17 30.39
C ASN A 499 2.87 4.88 30.50
N ASN A 500 3.19 4.27 29.36
CA ASN A 500 3.98 3.03 29.32
C ASN A 500 5.47 3.29 29.60
N SER A 501 6.12 2.30 30.19
CA SER A 501 7.58 2.18 30.17
C SER A 501 8.08 2.05 28.73
N LEU A 502 9.29 2.56 28.45
CA LEU A 502 9.88 2.52 27.12
C LEU A 502 10.01 1.08 26.57
N GLY A 503 9.30 0.81 25.48
CA GLY A 503 9.28 -0.50 24.82
C GLY A 503 8.47 -1.55 25.57
N ALA A 504 7.36 -1.14 26.17
CA ALA A 504 6.37 -1.98 26.84
C ALA A 504 4.96 -1.42 26.65
N ASP A 505 3.96 -2.19 27.09
CA ASP A 505 2.54 -1.80 27.20
C ASP A 505 2.06 -2.00 28.65
N ASP A 506 2.79 -1.45 29.62
CA ASP A 506 2.60 -1.64 31.07
C ASP A 506 2.04 -0.41 31.79
N GLY A 507 1.60 0.60 31.04
CA GLY A 507 1.10 1.85 31.58
C GLY A 507 -0.29 1.73 32.20
N GLU A 508 -0.53 2.51 33.26
CA GLU A 508 -1.81 2.58 33.97
C GLU A 508 -2.52 3.95 33.77
N GLY A 509 -2.07 4.73 32.78
CA GLY A 509 -2.50 6.12 32.56
C GLY A 509 -1.84 7.14 33.48
N HIS A 510 -2.29 8.40 33.37
CA HIS A 510 -1.75 9.56 34.10
C HIS A 510 -2.62 9.97 35.31
N GLY A 511 -3.82 9.40 35.46
CA GLY A 511 -4.81 9.78 36.47
C GLY A 511 -5.40 11.18 36.23
N ASN A 512 -4.65 12.22 36.56
CA ASN A 512 -5.05 13.62 36.40
C ASN A 512 -4.27 14.30 35.29
N ASN A 513 -4.89 15.30 34.66
CA ASN A 513 -4.23 16.14 33.68
C ASN A 513 -3.10 16.94 34.37
N PRO A 514 -1.86 16.85 33.89
CA PRO A 514 -0.68 17.44 34.55
C PRO A 514 -0.66 18.96 34.49
N VAL A 515 -1.45 19.57 33.59
CA VAL A 515 -1.55 21.02 33.42
C VAL A 515 -2.71 21.60 34.21
N THR A 516 -3.89 20.96 34.20
CA THR A 516 -5.09 21.48 34.87
C THR A 516 -5.27 20.96 36.30
N GLY A 517 -4.69 19.80 36.63
CA GLY A 517 -4.85 19.11 37.92
C GLY A 517 -6.15 18.30 38.04
N GLU A 518 -7.05 18.38 37.06
CA GLU A 518 -8.36 17.70 37.04
C GLU A 518 -8.24 16.27 36.48
N PRO A 519 -9.07 15.31 36.92
CA PRO A 519 -9.09 13.96 36.36
C PRO A 519 -9.54 13.97 34.89
N TYR A 520 -8.98 13.08 34.07
CA TYR A 520 -9.48 12.88 32.70
C TYR A 520 -10.87 12.24 32.72
N ALA A 521 -11.75 12.70 31.84
CA ALA A 521 -13.07 12.07 31.66
C ALA A 521 -12.91 10.72 30.95
N SER A 522 -13.65 9.71 31.42
CA SER A 522 -13.68 8.38 30.82
C SER A 522 -14.14 8.43 29.35
N ASN A 523 -13.50 7.61 28.51
CA ASN A 523 -13.70 7.56 27.06
C ASN A 523 -13.77 6.09 26.60
N VAL A 524 -14.90 5.43 26.88
CA VAL A 524 -15.08 4.00 26.63
C VAL A 524 -15.60 3.74 25.22
N VAL A 525 -14.91 2.90 24.47
CA VAL A 525 -15.30 2.47 23.11
C VAL A 525 -15.18 0.94 22.94
N PRO A 526 -15.84 0.33 21.94
CA PRO A 526 -15.61 -1.07 21.59
C PRO A 526 -14.14 -1.32 21.21
N LEU A 527 -13.57 -2.41 21.71
CA LEU A 527 -12.17 -2.75 21.49
C LEU A 527 -11.85 -3.00 20.01
N GLY A 528 -12.76 -3.65 19.29
CA GLY A 528 -12.63 -3.89 17.85
C GLY A 528 -12.69 -2.62 17.01
N ASP A 529 -13.47 -1.61 17.43
CA ASP A 529 -13.46 -0.28 16.79
C ASP A 529 -12.13 0.43 17.04
N TYR A 530 -11.62 0.43 18.28
CA TYR A 530 -10.31 0.99 18.60
C TYR A 530 -9.20 0.37 17.75
N GLY A 531 -9.11 -0.95 17.71
CA GLY A 531 -8.06 -1.68 16.97
C GLY A 531 -8.04 -1.34 15.48
N ARG A 532 -9.21 -1.27 14.84
CA ARG A 532 -9.33 -0.90 13.41
C ARG A 532 -8.99 0.57 13.17
N VAL A 533 -9.45 1.46 14.05
CA VAL A 533 -9.18 2.90 13.95
C VAL A 533 -7.69 3.18 14.07
N ILE A 534 -6.99 2.65 15.07
CA ILE A 534 -5.55 2.91 15.21
C ILE A 534 -4.75 2.27 14.08
N ALA A 535 -5.19 1.11 13.58
CA ALA A 535 -4.51 0.44 12.47
C ALA A 535 -4.54 1.30 11.20
N GLU A 536 -5.62 2.02 10.92
CA GLU A 536 -5.73 2.91 9.77
C GLU A 536 -5.19 4.32 10.04
N HIS A 537 -5.43 4.89 11.22
CA HIS A 537 -4.96 6.23 11.61
C HIS A 537 -3.44 6.34 11.50
N TRP A 538 -2.73 5.36 12.07
CA TRP A 538 -1.27 5.30 12.05
C TRP A 538 -0.71 4.52 10.84
N ALA A 539 -1.55 3.97 9.96
CA ALA A 539 -1.08 3.50 8.64
C ALA A 539 -0.92 4.64 7.64
N ASP A 540 -1.35 5.86 8.01
CA ASP A 540 -1.29 7.04 7.17
C ASP A 540 -1.98 6.72 5.83
N GLY A 541 -3.31 6.56 5.83
CA GLY A 541 -4.12 6.00 4.73
C GLY A 541 -4.12 6.77 3.38
N PRO A 542 -5.26 6.90 2.65
CA PRO A 542 -5.30 7.43 1.27
C PRO A 542 -4.75 8.86 1.08
N SER A 543 -4.57 9.61 2.18
CA SER A 543 -3.95 10.95 2.22
C SER A 543 -2.61 10.96 2.97
N SER A 544 -1.88 9.84 2.95
CA SER A 544 -0.65 9.57 3.71
C SER A 544 0.41 10.68 3.63
N GLU A 545 0.81 11.28 4.76
CA GLU A 545 2.10 11.96 4.82
C GLU A 545 3.26 11.01 5.17
N THR A 546 3.00 9.70 5.26
CA THR A 546 3.87 8.67 5.85
C THR A 546 4.29 8.99 7.29
N PRO A 547 4.90 8.05 8.04
CA PRO A 547 5.19 8.29 9.47
C PRO A 547 5.98 9.57 9.78
N PRO A 548 7.06 9.94 9.06
CA PRO A 548 7.76 11.20 9.33
C PRO A 548 6.87 12.44 9.11
N GLY A 549 6.00 12.42 8.11
CA GLY A 549 5.08 13.54 7.84
C GLY A 549 3.95 13.62 8.86
N HIS A 550 3.42 12.50 9.35
CA HIS A 550 2.44 12.49 10.44
C HIS A 550 3.01 13.19 11.69
N TRP A 551 4.27 12.95 12.03
CA TRP A 551 4.92 13.64 13.15
C TRP A 551 5.16 15.13 12.93
N ASN A 552 5.26 15.59 11.67
CA ASN A 552 5.21 17.03 11.37
C ASN A 552 3.80 17.58 11.63
N THR A 553 2.75 16.87 11.20
CA THR A 553 1.35 17.27 11.47
C THR A 553 1.07 17.39 12.97
N LEU A 554 1.55 16.43 13.79
CA LEU A 554 1.42 16.50 15.24
C LEU A 554 2.24 17.64 15.85
N ALA A 555 3.48 17.83 15.41
CA ALA A 555 4.34 18.93 15.87
C ALA A 555 3.72 20.30 15.54
N ASN A 556 3.22 20.48 14.31
CA ASN A 556 2.52 21.68 13.87
C ASN A 556 1.26 21.92 14.71
N ARG A 557 0.44 20.89 14.92
CA ARG A 557 -0.77 21.02 15.73
C ARG A 557 -0.46 21.42 17.18
N ALA A 558 0.60 20.86 17.78
CA ALA A 558 1.04 21.26 19.10
C ALA A 558 1.51 22.72 19.08
N SER A 559 2.34 23.10 18.11
CA SER A 559 2.83 24.47 17.90
C SER A 559 1.70 25.50 17.71
N ASP A 560 0.65 25.12 16.98
CA ASP A 560 -0.51 25.96 16.65
C ASP A 560 -1.49 26.12 17.82
N SER A 561 -1.34 25.33 18.89
CA SER A 561 -2.17 25.47 20.07
C SER A 561 -1.97 26.84 20.72
N PRO A 562 -3.05 27.57 21.09
CA PRO A 562 -2.93 28.82 21.83
C PRO A 562 -2.37 28.62 23.25
N LEU A 563 -2.29 27.37 23.72
CA LEU A 563 -1.69 26.99 25.01
C LEU A 563 -0.19 26.72 24.90
N MET A 564 0.39 26.73 23.69
CA MET A 564 1.82 26.54 23.51
C MET A 564 2.59 27.79 23.95
N VAL A 565 3.55 27.59 24.85
CA VAL A 565 4.51 28.62 25.26
C VAL A 565 5.80 28.40 24.48
N ARG A 566 6.15 29.35 23.60
CA ARG A 566 7.27 29.20 22.65
C ARG A 566 8.64 29.47 23.28
N ARG A 567 8.99 28.69 24.31
CA ARG A 567 10.32 28.71 24.96
C ARG A 567 11.12 27.50 24.51
N LEU A 568 12.26 27.74 23.87
CA LEU A 568 13.14 26.67 23.43
C LEU A 568 13.62 25.87 24.64
N TYR A 569 13.41 24.56 24.61
CA TYR A 569 13.72 23.61 25.69
C TYR A 569 13.01 23.92 27.01
N GLY A 570 11.89 24.66 26.99
CA GLY A 570 11.16 25.08 28.18
C GLY A 570 11.86 26.17 29.00
N GLU A 571 12.99 26.70 28.52
CA GLU A 571 13.86 27.65 29.21
C GLU A 571 13.89 29.01 28.49
N GLY A 572 14.35 30.05 29.19
CA GLY A 572 14.63 31.35 28.59
C GLY A 572 13.39 32.18 28.19
N ALA A 573 13.62 33.14 27.30
CA ALA A 573 12.58 34.02 26.76
C ALA A 573 11.76 33.30 25.69
N GLU A 574 10.51 33.74 25.50
CA GLU A 574 9.74 33.27 24.35
C GLU A 574 10.34 33.80 23.06
N VAL A 575 10.46 32.93 22.08
CA VAL A 575 10.88 33.27 20.72
C VAL A 575 9.68 33.63 19.85
N ASP A 576 9.96 34.33 18.75
CA ASP A 576 8.92 34.65 17.77
C ASP A 576 8.42 33.37 17.05
N ARG A 577 7.30 33.52 16.31
CA ARG A 577 6.65 32.37 15.67
C ARG A 577 7.52 31.72 14.59
N LEU A 578 8.26 32.51 13.82
CA LEU A 578 9.10 31.99 12.75
C LEU A 578 10.32 31.26 13.31
N GLU A 579 11.01 31.85 14.29
CA GLU A 579 12.13 31.21 14.99
C GLU A 579 11.70 29.88 15.61
N TRP A 580 10.54 29.85 16.28
CA TRP A 580 9.99 28.62 16.84
C TRP A 580 9.80 27.54 15.78
N ASP A 581 9.12 27.86 14.67
CA ASP A 581 8.77 26.86 13.65
C ASP A 581 10.01 26.33 12.91
N VAL A 582 10.99 27.18 12.54
CA VAL A 582 12.20 26.70 11.85
C VAL A 582 13.03 25.78 12.75
N LYS A 583 13.16 26.12 14.04
CA LYS A 583 13.93 25.31 15.00
C LYS A 583 13.20 24.02 15.37
N LEU A 584 11.88 24.06 15.53
CA LEU A 584 11.06 22.87 15.78
C LEU A 584 11.17 21.87 14.62
N LEU A 585 10.94 22.34 13.40
CA LEU A 585 10.98 21.49 12.21
C LEU A 585 12.38 20.97 11.93
N PHE A 586 13.43 21.75 12.19
CA PHE A 586 14.82 21.30 12.07
C PHE A 586 15.12 20.12 13.01
N ALA A 587 14.75 20.25 14.29
CA ALA A 587 14.98 19.20 15.28
C ALA A 587 14.16 17.93 14.98
N VAL A 588 12.85 18.06 14.79
CA VAL A 588 11.95 16.91 14.55
C VAL A 588 12.30 16.19 13.25
N ASN A 589 12.56 16.92 12.17
CA ASN A 589 12.89 16.28 10.90
C ASN A 589 14.28 15.64 10.90
N GLY A 590 15.26 16.24 11.59
CA GLY A 590 16.55 15.59 11.82
C GLY A 590 16.42 14.27 12.57
N ALA A 591 15.56 14.22 13.60
CA ALA A 591 15.28 12.99 14.35
C ALA A 591 14.59 11.92 13.51
N THR A 592 13.60 12.28 12.69
CA THR A 592 12.92 11.31 11.82
C THR A 592 13.80 10.83 10.66
N HIS A 593 14.67 11.69 10.11
CA HIS A 593 15.68 11.30 9.11
C HIS A 593 16.62 10.23 9.66
N ASP A 594 17.19 10.46 10.85
CA ASP A 594 18.02 9.47 11.54
C ASP A 594 17.24 8.22 11.95
N GLY A 595 15.95 8.38 12.28
CA GLY A 595 15.05 7.28 12.58
C GLY A 595 14.87 6.34 11.39
N ALA A 596 14.78 6.87 10.16
CA ALA A 596 14.76 6.06 8.95
C ALA A 596 16.07 5.27 8.79
N ILE A 597 17.21 5.93 8.94
CA ILE A 597 18.53 5.33 8.75
C ILE A 597 18.72 4.17 9.74
N ALA A 598 18.46 4.41 11.02
CA ALA A 598 18.59 3.42 12.07
C ALA A 598 17.63 2.23 11.84
N ALA A 599 16.37 2.48 11.50
CA ALA A 599 15.39 1.40 11.29
C ALA A 599 15.74 0.55 10.06
N TRP A 600 16.10 1.16 8.94
CA TRP A 600 16.43 0.42 7.71
C TRP A 600 17.73 -0.36 7.80
N GLU A 601 18.70 0.14 8.58
CA GLU A 601 19.88 -0.63 8.90
C GLU A 601 19.54 -1.92 9.64
N GLN A 602 18.72 -1.85 10.70
CA GLN A 602 18.29 -3.04 11.44
C GLN A 602 17.51 -4.01 10.54
N LYS A 603 16.63 -3.48 9.68
CA LYS A 603 15.90 -4.27 8.68
C LYS A 603 16.85 -5.00 7.74
N ARG A 604 17.90 -4.34 7.25
CA ARG A 604 18.89 -4.95 6.37
C ARG A 604 19.75 -5.99 7.09
N PHE A 605 20.13 -5.72 8.33
CA PHE A 605 21.00 -6.57 9.14
C PHE A 605 20.30 -7.87 9.57
N HIS A 606 19.09 -7.75 10.12
CA HIS A 606 18.34 -8.90 10.63
C HIS A 606 17.53 -9.63 9.55
N ASN A 607 17.01 -8.87 8.57
CA ASN A 607 16.16 -9.34 7.49
C ASN A 607 14.97 -10.17 7.99
N ALA A 608 14.31 -9.74 9.07
CA ALA A 608 13.31 -10.54 9.77
C ALA A 608 12.00 -10.75 8.99
N ALA A 609 11.38 -11.91 9.18
CA ALA A 609 10.09 -12.29 8.62
C ALA A 609 8.94 -11.33 8.98
N ARG A 610 7.87 -11.37 8.17
CA ARG A 610 6.61 -10.66 8.42
C ARG A 610 5.54 -11.63 8.93
N PRO A 611 4.56 -11.18 9.73
CA PRO A 611 3.53 -12.05 10.30
C PRO A 611 2.77 -12.91 9.29
N ILE A 612 2.45 -12.39 8.09
CA ILE A 612 1.71 -13.16 7.08
C ILE A 612 2.43 -14.44 6.65
N SER A 613 3.76 -14.37 6.50
CA SER A 613 4.58 -15.53 6.17
C SER A 613 4.58 -16.54 7.32
N LEU A 614 4.74 -16.07 8.55
CA LEU A 614 4.78 -16.91 9.75
C LEU A 614 3.45 -17.63 9.99
N VAL A 615 2.33 -16.89 10.00
CA VAL A 615 0.99 -17.46 10.24
C VAL A 615 0.66 -18.50 9.18
N ARG A 616 0.85 -18.19 7.90
CA ARG A 616 0.51 -19.11 6.80
C ARG A 616 1.40 -20.35 6.81
N TRP A 617 2.70 -20.19 7.07
CA TRP A 617 3.65 -21.30 7.11
C TRP A 617 3.38 -22.24 8.30
N MET A 618 3.23 -21.70 9.52
CA MET A 618 2.92 -22.50 10.69
C MET A 618 1.55 -23.20 10.55
N ALA A 619 0.53 -22.50 10.02
CA ALA A 619 -0.78 -23.10 9.78
C ALA A 619 -0.75 -24.22 8.72
N GLN A 620 0.10 -24.10 7.70
CA GLN A 620 0.30 -25.12 6.67
C GLN A 620 0.95 -26.39 7.24
N ASN A 621 1.88 -26.25 8.19
CA ASN A 621 2.56 -27.37 8.81
C ASN A 621 1.63 -28.20 9.72
N GLY A 622 0.60 -27.58 10.31
CA GLY A 622 -0.37 -28.25 11.17
C GLY A 622 -0.35 -27.70 12.59
N GLN A 623 -0.58 -28.57 13.58
CA GLN A 623 -0.62 -28.20 14.99
C GLN A 623 0.60 -28.72 15.76
N ARG A 624 1.04 -28.01 16.80
CA ARG A 624 2.20 -28.42 17.62
C ARG A 624 1.91 -28.72 19.09
N SER A 625 0.64 -28.74 19.49
CA SER A 625 0.23 -28.94 20.90
C SER A 625 0.14 -30.41 21.30
N GLU A 626 -0.30 -31.27 20.39
CA GLU A 626 -0.64 -32.66 20.69
C GLU A 626 0.17 -33.61 19.79
N PRO A 627 1.32 -34.16 20.24
CA PRO A 627 2.20 -35.02 19.44
C PRO A 627 1.55 -36.26 18.85
N SER A 628 0.54 -36.82 19.53
CA SER A 628 -0.23 -37.97 19.03
C SER A 628 -1.53 -37.57 18.32
N GLY A 629 -1.81 -36.26 18.24
CA GLY A 629 -3.01 -35.73 17.60
C GLY A 629 -2.91 -35.68 16.07
N PRO A 630 -4.03 -35.52 15.37
CA PRO A 630 -4.02 -35.33 13.93
C PRO A 630 -3.21 -34.08 13.56
N SER A 631 -2.57 -34.15 12.38
CA SER A 631 -1.83 -33.03 11.78
C SER A 631 -0.76 -32.42 12.68
N TYR A 632 -0.13 -33.25 13.53
CA TYR A 632 0.98 -32.79 14.37
C TYR A 632 2.22 -32.45 13.52
N HIS A 633 2.86 -31.34 13.84
CA HIS A 633 4.16 -30.95 13.31
C HIS A 633 4.87 -29.99 14.29
N ASP A 634 6.18 -30.17 14.52
CA ASP A 634 6.94 -29.35 15.48
C ASP A 634 6.92 -27.85 15.13
N HIS A 635 6.86 -27.53 13.84
CA HIS A 635 6.74 -26.16 13.32
C HIS A 635 5.29 -25.70 13.05
N GLY A 636 4.29 -26.38 13.62
CA GLY A 636 2.88 -26.03 13.50
C GLY A 636 2.46 -24.84 14.38
N LEU A 637 1.18 -24.45 14.31
CA LEU A 637 0.58 -23.54 15.28
C LEU A 637 0.16 -24.29 16.56
N PRO A 638 0.26 -23.70 17.75
CA PRO A 638 -0.33 -24.30 18.94
C PRO A 638 -1.85 -24.23 18.87
N LEU A 639 -2.53 -25.25 19.39
CA LEU A 639 -3.98 -25.23 19.57
C LEU A 639 -4.35 -24.28 20.71
N VAL A 640 -5.28 -23.38 20.42
CA VAL A 640 -5.83 -22.42 21.37
C VAL A 640 -7.36 -22.47 21.24
N PRO A 641 -8.09 -23.05 22.21
CA PRO A 641 -9.53 -23.20 22.12
C PRO A 641 -10.24 -21.88 21.77
N GLY A 642 -11.12 -21.90 20.79
CA GLY A 642 -11.84 -20.71 20.33
C GLY A 642 -11.03 -19.75 19.44
N LEU A 643 -9.77 -20.06 19.15
CA LEU A 643 -8.88 -19.24 18.33
C LEU A 643 -8.12 -20.01 17.25
N ILE A 644 -7.49 -21.14 17.57
CA ILE A 644 -6.68 -21.97 16.67
C ILE A 644 -7.05 -23.43 16.90
N GLU A 645 -7.64 -24.07 15.89
CA GLU A 645 -8.21 -25.41 16.01
C GLU A 645 -7.91 -26.26 14.78
N VAL A 646 -7.81 -27.58 14.98
CA VAL A 646 -7.85 -28.52 13.85
C VAL A 646 -9.30 -28.61 13.36
N ILE A 647 -9.50 -28.51 12.05
CA ILE A 647 -10.80 -28.79 11.44
C ILE A 647 -11.04 -30.30 11.53
N THR A 648 -12.10 -30.70 12.22
CA THR A 648 -12.48 -32.12 12.39
C THR A 648 -13.84 -32.39 11.74
N ALA A 649 -14.18 -33.67 11.57
CA ALA A 649 -15.50 -34.06 11.06
C ALA A 649 -16.63 -33.56 11.97
N GLU A 650 -16.40 -33.52 13.29
CA GLU A 650 -17.36 -33.02 14.28
C GLU A 650 -17.52 -31.51 14.15
N THR A 651 -16.41 -30.75 14.15
CA THR A 651 -16.47 -29.28 14.11
C THR A 651 -16.94 -28.73 12.78
N SER A 652 -16.86 -29.52 11.70
CA SER A 652 -17.33 -29.17 10.36
C SER A 652 -18.66 -29.81 9.96
N ALA A 653 -19.34 -30.47 10.90
CA ALA A 653 -20.69 -30.97 10.68
C ALA A 653 -21.70 -29.83 10.44
N GLN A 654 -22.87 -30.17 9.91
CA GLN A 654 -23.93 -29.18 9.68
C GLN A 654 -24.36 -28.51 11.00
N GLY A 655 -24.36 -27.18 11.03
CA GLY A 655 -24.68 -26.36 12.21
C GLY A 655 -23.47 -26.05 13.10
N GLU A 656 -22.30 -26.64 12.84
CA GLU A 656 -21.10 -26.44 13.64
C GLU A 656 -20.20 -25.32 13.10
N ARG A 657 -19.31 -24.82 13.95
CA ARG A 657 -18.51 -23.59 13.71
C ARG A 657 -17.56 -23.64 12.51
N HIS A 658 -17.16 -24.83 12.06
CA HIS A 658 -16.32 -25.04 10.87
C HIS A 658 -17.11 -25.63 9.69
N GLN A 659 -18.45 -25.55 9.67
CA GLN A 659 -19.26 -26.15 8.61
C GLN A 659 -18.80 -25.77 7.20
N HIS A 660 -18.48 -24.49 6.97
CA HIS A 660 -17.99 -24.00 5.68
C HIS A 660 -16.57 -24.44 5.33
N LEU A 661 -15.86 -25.05 6.29
CA LEU A 661 -14.50 -25.57 6.14
C LEU A 661 -14.46 -27.11 6.06
N ALA A 662 -15.61 -27.79 5.96
CA ALA A 662 -15.70 -29.25 5.85
C ALA A 662 -14.77 -29.90 4.78
N PRO A 663 -14.52 -29.28 3.60
CA PRO A 663 -13.57 -29.84 2.63
C PRO A 663 -12.10 -29.88 3.11
N TYR A 664 -11.79 -29.27 4.25
CA TYR A 664 -10.43 -29.05 4.75
C TYR A 664 -10.20 -29.72 6.11
N VAL A 665 -10.96 -30.77 6.45
CA VAL A 665 -10.70 -31.60 7.63
C VAL A 665 -9.23 -32.02 7.67
N GLY A 666 -8.60 -31.84 8.83
CA GLY A 666 -7.17 -32.04 9.05
C GLY A 666 -6.31 -30.77 8.90
N GLN A 667 -6.84 -29.67 8.36
CA GLN A 667 -6.11 -28.39 8.31
C GLN A 667 -6.37 -27.55 9.57
N ILE A 668 -5.58 -26.49 9.73
CA ILE A 668 -5.74 -25.52 10.83
C ILE A 668 -6.73 -24.43 10.44
N ALA A 669 -7.79 -24.30 11.25
CA ALA A 669 -8.67 -23.15 11.26
C ALA A 669 -8.21 -22.15 12.33
N ILE A 670 -8.29 -20.87 12.00
CA ILE A 670 -8.05 -19.77 12.94
C ILE A 670 -9.27 -18.84 12.95
N ARG A 671 -9.56 -18.24 14.10
CA ARG A 671 -10.52 -17.14 14.20
C ARG A 671 -9.80 -15.83 13.94
N SER A 672 -10.25 -15.07 12.96
CA SER A 672 -9.57 -13.87 12.47
C SER A 672 -10.54 -12.98 11.69
N TRP A 673 -10.20 -11.69 11.51
CA TRP A 673 -10.76 -10.88 10.44
C TRP A 673 -10.65 -11.62 9.10
N ARG A 674 -11.73 -11.57 8.30
CA ARG A 674 -11.85 -12.37 7.07
C ARG A 674 -11.16 -11.73 5.86
N GLY A 675 -10.75 -10.47 5.98
CA GLY A 675 -10.28 -9.67 4.87
C GLY A 675 -11.25 -8.58 4.47
N GLU A 676 -10.75 -7.67 3.63
CA GLU A 676 -11.50 -6.58 3.00
C GLU A 676 -12.77 -7.14 2.32
N PRO A 677 -13.98 -6.63 2.65
CA PRO A 677 -15.24 -7.07 2.05
C PRO A 677 -15.36 -6.59 0.59
N GLY A 678 -16.38 -7.07 -0.12
CA GLY A 678 -16.58 -6.75 -1.53
C GLY A 678 -16.96 -5.29 -1.75
N ASP A 679 -17.88 -4.77 -0.93
CA ASP A 679 -18.26 -3.36 -0.90
C ASP A 679 -17.85 -2.68 0.41
N ARG A 680 -16.65 -2.10 0.41
CA ARG A 680 -16.04 -1.46 1.59
C ARG A 680 -16.79 -0.25 2.10
N ALA A 681 -17.61 0.40 1.27
CA ALA A 681 -18.38 1.56 1.69
C ALA A 681 -19.59 1.17 2.53
N THR A 682 -20.09 -0.06 2.36
CA THR A 682 -21.36 -0.48 2.97
C THR A 682 -21.24 -1.72 3.86
N GLU A 683 -20.20 -2.54 3.68
CA GLU A 683 -19.99 -3.83 4.34
C GLU A 683 -18.84 -3.79 5.36
N VAL A 684 -18.90 -4.69 6.34
CA VAL A 684 -17.81 -4.96 7.30
C VAL A 684 -17.19 -6.32 6.95
N GLY A 685 -15.87 -6.46 7.08
CA GLY A 685 -15.17 -7.73 6.83
C GLY A 685 -15.47 -8.81 7.87
N GLU A 686 -15.83 -8.42 9.10
CA GLU A 686 -16.18 -9.28 10.25
C GLU A 686 -15.06 -10.28 10.65
N THR A 687 -15.22 -10.95 11.79
CA THR A 687 -14.37 -12.07 12.18
C THR A 687 -15.06 -13.41 11.97
N ALA A 688 -14.32 -14.42 11.50
CA ALA A 688 -14.84 -15.78 11.39
C ALA A 688 -13.72 -16.81 11.49
N TRP A 689 -14.12 -18.10 11.53
CA TRP A 689 -13.21 -19.20 11.30
C TRP A 689 -12.78 -19.22 9.83
N ILE A 690 -11.49 -19.08 9.58
CA ILE A 690 -10.87 -19.15 8.25
C ILE A 690 -9.76 -20.21 8.27
N ARG A 691 -9.30 -20.65 7.11
CA ARG A 691 -8.07 -21.47 7.06
C ARG A 691 -6.88 -20.59 7.42
N GLY A 692 -6.02 -21.06 8.32
CA GLY A 692 -4.82 -20.30 8.70
C GLY A 692 -3.86 -20.05 7.53
N THR A 693 -3.89 -20.93 6.52
CA THR A 693 -3.15 -20.78 5.26
C THR A 693 -3.66 -19.64 4.37
N GLU A 694 -4.83 -19.08 4.64
CA GLU A 694 -5.41 -17.96 3.90
C GLU A 694 -5.36 -16.64 4.68
N TRP A 695 -4.79 -16.64 5.89
CA TRP A 695 -4.75 -15.47 6.75
C TRP A 695 -4.12 -14.27 6.04
N ILE A 696 -4.72 -13.10 6.24
CA ILE A 696 -4.15 -11.82 5.86
C ILE A 696 -4.25 -10.85 7.06
N PRO A 697 -3.28 -9.95 7.22
CA PRO A 697 -3.35 -8.88 8.22
C PRO A 697 -4.51 -7.91 7.93
N TYR A 698 -4.92 -7.11 8.93
CA TYR A 698 -5.91 -6.04 8.75
C TYR A 698 -5.32 -4.91 7.90
N GLN A 699 -5.36 -5.14 6.59
CA GLN A 699 -4.79 -4.31 5.53
C GLN A 699 -5.60 -4.53 4.23
N ARG A 700 -5.44 -3.62 3.26
CA ARG A 700 -6.06 -3.77 1.94
C ARG A 700 -5.47 -4.97 1.18
N ARG A 701 -6.27 -5.64 0.37
CA ARG A 701 -5.79 -6.76 -0.49
C ARG A 701 -4.71 -6.33 -1.49
N THR A 702 -4.67 -5.05 -1.84
CA THR A 702 -3.69 -4.46 -2.76
C THR A 702 -2.44 -3.91 -2.06
N PHE A 703 -2.40 -3.93 -0.73
CA PHE A 703 -1.30 -3.46 0.11
C PHE A 703 -1.25 -4.27 1.41
N VAL A 704 -0.85 -5.54 1.31
CA VAL A 704 -1.04 -6.52 2.41
C VAL A 704 0.03 -6.40 3.50
N SER A 705 1.27 -6.17 3.11
CA SER A 705 2.38 -5.87 4.03
C SER A 705 3.37 -4.96 3.30
N PRO A 706 3.97 -3.97 3.97
CA PRO A 706 4.97 -3.11 3.34
C PRO A 706 6.16 -3.90 2.79
N ALA A 707 6.72 -3.43 1.68
CA ALA A 707 7.76 -4.09 0.89
C ALA A 707 9.17 -3.91 1.48
N PHE A 708 9.34 -4.34 2.74
CA PHE A 708 10.60 -4.37 3.48
C PHE A 708 10.49 -5.29 4.73
N PRO A 709 11.63 -5.79 5.27
CA PRO A 709 11.67 -6.69 6.42
C PRO A 709 10.98 -6.17 7.68
N GLY A 710 10.62 -7.07 8.60
CA GLY A 710 9.90 -6.77 9.84
C GLY A 710 10.73 -5.94 10.82
N PHE A 711 11.83 -6.50 11.33
CA PHE A 711 12.56 -5.96 12.46
C PHE A 711 13.53 -4.84 12.07
N VAL A 712 13.49 -3.63 12.64
CA VAL A 712 12.49 -3.11 13.60
C VAL A 712 11.36 -2.35 12.89
N SER A 713 10.26 -2.10 13.58
CA SER A 713 9.15 -1.27 13.09
C SER A 713 9.62 0.16 12.83
N GLY A 714 9.55 0.60 11.57
CA GLY A 714 9.87 1.98 11.20
C GLY A 714 8.93 2.97 11.90
N HIS A 715 7.62 2.66 11.98
CA HIS A 715 6.64 3.53 12.65
C HIS A 715 7.03 3.76 14.12
N SER A 716 7.42 2.70 14.83
CA SER A 716 7.84 2.80 16.24
C SER A 716 9.11 3.65 16.39
N THR A 717 10.07 3.50 15.48
CA THR A 717 11.32 4.27 15.49
C THR A 717 11.11 5.74 15.16
N PHE A 718 10.39 6.07 14.08
CA PHE A 718 10.05 7.46 13.72
C PHE A 718 9.30 8.15 14.85
N SER A 719 8.29 7.46 15.40
CA SER A 719 7.40 8.05 16.38
C SER A 719 8.09 8.33 17.70
N ARG A 720 8.88 7.38 18.19
CA ARG A 720 9.60 7.62 19.44
C ARG A 720 10.71 8.66 19.26
N ALA A 721 11.40 8.70 18.12
CA ALA A 721 12.38 9.74 17.83
C ALA A 721 11.75 11.14 17.86
N ALA A 722 10.63 11.33 17.17
CA ALA A 722 9.91 12.60 17.16
C ALA A 722 9.37 12.97 18.55
N ALA A 723 8.81 12.02 19.32
CA ALA A 723 8.30 12.28 20.66
C ALA A 723 9.39 12.70 21.67
N GLU A 724 10.57 12.08 21.65
CA GLU A 724 11.70 12.53 22.47
C GLU A 724 12.15 13.94 22.09
N THR A 725 12.24 14.21 20.78
CA THR A 725 12.64 15.53 20.29
C THR A 725 11.62 16.61 20.64
N LEU A 726 10.32 16.34 20.49
CA LEU A 726 9.25 17.25 20.92
C LEU A 726 9.28 17.50 22.42
N THR A 727 9.49 16.44 23.21
CA THR A 727 9.61 16.54 24.67
C THR A 727 10.77 17.45 25.07
N ALA A 728 11.96 17.18 24.51
CA ALA A 728 13.14 17.99 24.77
C ALA A 728 12.94 19.44 24.30
N PHE A 729 12.44 19.65 23.07
CA PHE A 729 12.31 20.97 22.45
C PHE A 729 11.26 21.85 23.14
N THR A 730 10.13 21.28 23.55
CA THR A 730 9.08 22.04 24.26
C THR A 730 9.33 22.15 25.76
N GLY A 731 10.28 21.36 26.29
CA GLY A 731 10.55 21.27 27.72
C GLY A 731 9.45 20.55 28.52
N SER A 732 8.52 19.86 27.83
CA SER A 732 7.43 19.12 28.46
C SER A 732 7.12 17.86 27.65
N PRO A 733 6.87 16.70 28.30
CA PRO A 733 6.43 15.51 27.58
C PRO A 733 4.97 15.61 27.10
N TYR A 734 4.22 16.60 27.58
CA TYR A 734 2.78 16.70 27.41
C TYR A 734 2.41 17.56 26.21
N PHE A 735 1.32 17.19 25.52
CA PHE A 735 0.66 18.08 24.57
C PHE A 735 0.23 19.37 25.28
N PRO A 736 0.16 20.52 24.59
CA PRO A 736 -0.29 21.78 25.20
C PRO A 736 -1.65 21.63 25.91
N GLY A 737 -1.73 22.03 27.17
CA GLY A 737 -2.91 21.80 28.01
C GLY A 737 -3.04 20.39 28.60
N GLY A 738 -2.03 19.53 28.41
CA GLY A 738 -2.02 18.15 28.89
C GLY A 738 -2.92 17.21 28.09
N PHE A 739 -3.28 17.56 26.85
CA PHE A 739 -4.28 16.82 26.09
C PHE A 739 -4.14 16.97 24.57
N GLY A 740 -3.99 15.85 23.87
CA GLY A 740 -4.16 15.71 22.43
C GLY A 740 -5.34 14.79 22.13
N GLU A 741 -6.06 15.04 21.04
CA GLU A 741 -7.23 14.23 20.63
C GLU A 741 -7.30 14.06 19.12
N TYR A 742 -7.65 12.89 18.61
CA TYR A 742 -8.06 12.70 17.23
C TYR A 742 -9.43 12.03 17.15
N VAL A 743 -10.30 12.50 16.26
CA VAL A 743 -11.69 12.02 16.13
C VAL A 743 -11.85 11.23 14.84
N ALA A 744 -12.20 9.95 14.97
CA ALA A 744 -12.60 9.07 13.88
C ALA A 744 -14.14 8.98 13.82
N PRO A 745 -14.79 9.62 12.82
CA PRO A 745 -16.24 9.62 12.71
C PRO A 745 -16.80 8.22 12.38
N PRO A 746 -17.98 7.86 12.90
CA PRO A 746 -18.57 6.54 12.67
C PRO A 746 -18.93 6.32 11.20
N ARG A 747 -18.75 5.08 10.73
CA ARG A 747 -19.21 4.53 9.44
C ARG A 747 -18.60 5.13 8.18
N SER A 748 -17.71 6.11 8.30
CA SER A 748 -17.11 6.80 7.16
C SER A 748 -15.60 7.03 7.29
N TYR A 749 -15.00 6.62 8.40
CA TYR A 749 -13.58 6.85 8.63
C TYR A 749 -12.71 5.74 8.05
N LEU A 750 -13.08 4.49 8.29
CA LEU A 750 -12.34 3.33 7.80
C LEU A 750 -12.47 3.20 6.28
N VAL A 751 -11.37 2.87 5.64
CA VAL A 751 -11.22 2.72 4.19
C VAL A 751 -11.17 1.23 3.80
N PHE A 752 -10.78 0.36 4.74
CA PHE A 752 -10.70 -1.08 4.47
C PHE A 752 -12.08 -1.73 4.49
N GLU A 753 -13.01 -1.15 5.23
CA GLU A 753 -14.38 -1.61 5.41
C GLU A 753 -15.24 -0.48 6.01
N ARG A 754 -16.54 -0.69 6.13
CA ARG A 754 -17.42 0.29 6.76
C ARG A 754 -17.15 0.35 8.26
N GLY A 755 -16.74 1.51 8.76
CA GLY A 755 -16.64 1.75 10.19
C GLY A 755 -15.91 3.05 10.55
N PRO A 756 -15.59 3.26 11.83
CA PRO A 756 -15.96 2.44 12.99
C PRO A 756 -17.47 2.41 13.26
N SER A 757 -17.96 1.52 14.14
CA SER A 757 -19.38 1.39 14.46
C SER A 757 -19.91 2.58 15.28
N VAL A 758 -19.06 3.14 16.15
CA VAL A 758 -19.27 4.37 16.92
C VAL A 758 -18.19 5.41 16.63
N GLU A 759 -18.39 6.65 17.08
CA GLU A 759 -17.31 7.64 17.06
C GLU A 759 -16.19 7.19 18.00
N VAL A 760 -14.95 7.15 17.50
CA VAL A 760 -13.77 6.83 18.31
C VAL A 760 -12.93 8.10 18.48
N ARG A 761 -12.64 8.44 19.73
CA ARG A 761 -11.77 9.56 20.11
C ARG A 761 -10.46 9.00 20.63
N LEU A 762 -9.40 9.07 19.85
CA LEU A 762 -8.06 8.77 20.33
C LEU A 762 -7.59 9.94 21.20
N GLN A 763 -7.03 9.68 22.37
CA GLN A 763 -6.65 10.71 23.33
C GLN A 763 -5.29 10.42 23.93
N TRP A 764 -4.47 11.45 24.06
CA TRP A 764 -3.09 11.34 24.55
C TRP A 764 -2.80 12.46 25.55
N ALA A 765 -2.17 12.15 26.68
CA ALA A 765 -1.63 13.20 27.53
C ALA A 765 -0.27 13.67 27.01
N SER A 766 0.58 12.71 26.66
CA SER A 766 1.97 12.92 26.26
C SER A 766 2.25 12.56 24.81
N TYR A 767 3.33 13.13 24.25
CA TYR A 767 3.85 12.72 22.94
C TYR A 767 4.26 11.25 22.93
N TYR A 768 4.67 10.71 24.09
CA TYR A 768 5.00 9.29 24.25
C TYR A 768 3.77 8.39 24.11
N ASP A 769 2.61 8.80 24.64
CA ASP A 769 1.38 8.02 24.49
C ASP A 769 1.00 7.88 23.01
N ALA A 770 1.07 8.98 22.25
CA ALA A 770 0.84 8.96 20.81
C ALA A 770 1.88 8.09 20.07
N ALA A 771 3.16 8.18 20.43
CA ALA A 771 4.21 7.38 19.82
C ALA A 771 4.11 5.89 20.10
N ASP A 772 3.70 5.54 21.32
CA ASP A 772 3.51 4.15 21.73
C ASP A 772 2.26 3.56 21.05
N GLU A 773 1.18 4.34 20.92
CA GLU A 773 0.00 3.94 20.15
C GLU A 773 0.33 3.73 18.65
N ALA A 774 1.16 4.60 18.07
CA ALA A 774 1.65 4.45 16.70
C ALA A 774 2.40 3.12 16.51
N GLY A 775 3.20 2.70 17.49
CA GLY A 775 3.87 1.40 17.50
C GLY A 775 2.87 0.24 17.63
N THR A 776 2.02 0.29 18.65
CA THR A 776 0.99 -0.71 18.93
C THR A 776 0.06 -0.93 17.75
N SER A 777 -0.28 0.12 17.01
CA SER A 777 -1.12 0.05 15.82
C SER A 777 -0.62 -0.94 14.75
N ARG A 778 0.70 -1.26 14.73
CA ARG A 778 1.29 -2.16 13.74
C ARG A 778 1.10 -3.63 14.06
N ARG A 779 0.89 -3.92 15.34
CA ARG A 779 0.41 -5.21 15.81
C ARG A 779 -1.07 -5.39 15.53
N TRP A 780 -1.89 -4.38 15.80
CA TRP A 780 -3.32 -4.40 15.44
C TRP A 780 -3.56 -4.49 13.93
N GLY A 781 -2.72 -3.82 13.14
CA GLY A 781 -2.70 -3.95 11.69
C GLY A 781 -2.12 -5.28 11.20
N GLY A 782 -1.60 -6.15 12.07
CA GLY A 782 -1.09 -7.49 11.74
C GLY A 782 0.25 -7.53 10.97
N ILE A 783 1.03 -6.44 10.93
CA ILE A 783 2.21 -6.33 10.07
C ILE A 783 3.55 -6.36 10.82
N HIS A 784 3.53 -6.26 12.15
CA HIS A 784 4.71 -6.31 13.03
C HIS A 784 4.40 -7.12 14.27
N VAL A 785 5.38 -7.90 14.76
CA VAL A 785 5.30 -8.55 16.08
C VAL A 785 5.73 -7.59 17.19
N TRP A 786 5.47 -7.93 18.47
CA TRP A 786 5.86 -7.09 19.62
C TRP A 786 7.34 -6.72 19.64
N GLN A 787 8.24 -7.62 19.20
CA GLN A 787 9.68 -7.36 19.20
C GLN A 787 10.04 -6.21 18.25
N ASP A 788 9.45 -6.19 17.06
CA ASP A 788 9.66 -5.15 16.05
C ASP A 788 9.28 -3.77 16.61
N ASP A 789 8.16 -3.72 17.33
CA ASP A 789 7.63 -2.50 17.92
C ASP A 789 8.48 -2.04 19.10
N TYR A 790 8.63 -2.86 20.13
CA TYR A 790 9.29 -2.47 21.38
C TYR A 790 10.75 -2.07 21.17
N HIS A 791 11.50 -2.79 20.32
CA HIS A 791 12.87 -2.40 19.99
C HIS A 791 12.91 -1.19 19.05
N GLY A 792 11.93 -1.06 18.15
CA GLY A 792 11.76 0.14 17.35
C GLY A 792 11.60 1.40 18.21
N ARG A 793 10.78 1.34 19.27
CA ARG A 793 10.63 2.45 20.25
C ARG A 793 11.94 2.74 20.97
N ARG A 794 12.66 1.71 21.46
CA ARG A 794 13.95 1.89 22.16
C ARG A 794 15.02 2.55 21.29
N ILE A 795 15.12 2.15 20.02
CA ILE A 795 16.03 2.76 19.05
C ILE A 795 15.60 4.20 18.77
N GLY A 796 14.31 4.42 18.50
CA GLY A 796 13.77 5.76 18.26
C GLY A 796 14.05 6.72 19.42
N SER A 797 13.93 6.26 20.66
CA SER A 797 14.23 7.08 21.83
C SER A 797 15.69 7.58 21.84
N GLN A 798 16.65 6.68 21.58
CA GLN A 798 18.06 7.06 21.50
C GLN A 798 18.35 8.00 20.34
N VAL A 799 17.73 7.78 19.19
CA VAL A 799 17.84 8.66 18.02
C VAL A 799 17.33 10.06 18.35
N GLY A 800 16.11 10.18 18.89
CA GLY A 800 15.48 11.46 19.18
C GLY A 800 16.25 12.30 20.21
N MET A 801 16.82 11.66 21.23
CA MET A 801 17.68 12.34 22.20
C MET A 801 18.97 12.88 21.57
N ARG A 802 19.63 12.09 20.69
CA ARG A 802 20.84 12.54 19.97
C ARG A 802 20.54 13.70 19.02
N ALA A 803 19.46 13.60 18.26
CA ALA A 803 19.02 14.65 17.34
C ALA A 803 18.68 15.95 18.08
N ALA A 804 17.94 15.88 19.20
CA ALA A 804 17.60 17.06 20.00
C ALA A 804 18.85 17.74 20.60
N ALA A 805 19.83 16.95 21.05
CA ALA A 805 21.09 17.45 21.58
C ALA A 805 21.93 18.14 20.49
N LEU A 806 22.04 17.55 19.30
CA LEU A 806 22.76 18.18 18.19
C LEU A 806 22.04 19.44 17.68
N ALA A 807 20.72 19.42 17.56
CA ALA A 807 19.97 20.61 17.14
C ALA A 807 20.22 21.81 18.07
N ARG A 808 20.36 21.55 19.38
CA ARG A 808 20.65 22.60 20.38
C ARG A 808 21.98 23.31 20.09
N THR A 809 23.03 22.59 19.70
CA THR A 809 24.33 23.22 19.43
C THR A 809 24.27 24.16 18.24
N TYR A 810 23.47 23.85 17.21
CA TYR A 810 23.24 24.75 16.09
C TYR A 810 22.48 26.01 16.53
N PHE A 811 21.48 25.86 17.40
CA PHE A 811 20.70 27.01 17.90
C PHE A 811 21.53 27.93 18.80
N ASP A 812 22.44 27.35 19.59
CA ASP A 812 23.31 28.06 20.52
C ASP A 812 24.57 28.64 19.84
N GLY A 813 24.82 28.32 18.57
CA GLY A 813 25.99 28.80 17.82
C GLY A 813 27.30 28.13 18.21
N THR A 814 27.23 26.87 18.67
CA THR A 814 28.38 26.09 19.17
C THR A 814 28.61 24.81 18.38
N ALA A 815 27.88 24.61 17.27
CA ALA A 815 27.99 23.40 16.45
C ALA A 815 29.29 23.34 15.64
N ARG A 816 29.94 24.50 15.44
CA ARG A 816 31.14 24.65 14.61
C ARG A 816 32.41 24.98 15.40
N ASP A 817 32.34 24.96 16.74
CA ASP A 817 33.46 25.24 17.65
C ASP A 817 34.48 24.10 17.76
#